data_AF-A0A8J7PAE3-F1
#
_entry.id   AF-A0A8J7PAE3-F1
#
_cell.length_a   1.000
_cell.length_b   1.000
_cell.length_c   1.000
_cell.angle_alpha   90.00
_cell.angle_beta   90.00
_cell.angle_gamma   90.00
#
_symmetry.space_group_name_H-M   'P 1'
#
loop_
_entity.id
_entity.type
_entity.pdbx_description
1 polymer ?
#
loop_
_entity_poly.entity_id
_entity_poly.type
_entity_poly.pdbx_seq_one_letter_code
_entity_poly.pdbx_strand_id
1 'polypeptide(L)'
;MMTSKRFLSILKHASLRTFVRNVTTSWSPVGAAFNARQHRKLDLLGKNVGLFAVPELSSPEGFEVAQEKALRQTERLVERVCTSRPGPQVVETFDQLSDSLCRVADLADFVKVAHPDAAYREAAEKTCIRIGTVVEKLNTNVDLCKSLKDLLDNKDIVDSLDPETRRVAELFMFDFEISGIHLDKEKRKKAVSLNVRLLDLNNEFLLGSHLPNKIEKRALPEHVRHCFSLDGNYIQVAGLHADSPDDLVREAAYKIFLYPNPDLLCCLDELLACRNELARLVGYQSFAHRALKGTMAKTPETVMEFLELLSEKLSDRAAKDFEMMKDMKTKLNPRNADLMPWDHPYYSGVLRAERYNIEPGLYSPFFSLGACMEGLNSLFSQLLGVSFQTEQPEKGEVWCEDVRKLAVVHETEGLLGYIYCDFFHRPDKPNQDCHFTIRGGRRLQNGQYQLPVVVLMLSLPPPSSSAPALLTPGMMENLFHEMGHAMHSMLGRTRYQHVTGTRCSTDFAEVPSILMEYFASDYRVVNQFARHYQTGQPLPKSMVSRLCESKKVCGAADTQLQVFYAALDQIYHGKPQNRSTTEILKETQEKFYGLPYVPNTLTAVSATFRGGKRMRGSEEGLSRVTPEEHQPVGLLTRLGVTVFKKPVLGWQTEHSICNVYWEAVPTGQANPERVCPDFSRGLICPRSLPSAEMDCLSVICSWFGQVAWQLRFSHLIGYGAKYYSYLLSRAVASMVWRQCFLKNPFDRETGERYRREMLAHGGGKEPMLMVKVSGQPAEQTFKQAPSSTQIRLTLELSGQELELASAFHRTSDFKAQPCNSSRQGHGRLVMRSQGMLQKTPSVEDLVDALVADLNPDFESFLMDSE
;
A
#
# COMPACT_ATOMS: atom_id res chain seq x y z
N MET A 1 -36.23 -11.69 -59.17
CA MET A 1 -36.72 -13.00 -59.64
C MET A 1 -35.68 -14.04 -59.27
N MET A 2 -35.90 -14.85 -58.22
CA MET A 2 -36.51 -16.18 -58.26
C MET A 2 -35.68 -17.29 -58.96
N THR A 3 -34.99 -18.08 -58.12
CA THR A 3 -34.99 -19.57 -58.04
C THR A 3 -34.22 -20.37 -59.10
N SER A 4 -33.63 -21.56 -58.83
CA SER A 4 -33.77 -22.59 -57.77
C SER A 4 -32.39 -23.25 -57.52
N LYS A 5 -31.87 -23.49 -56.30
CA LYS A 5 -32.25 -24.40 -55.17
C LYS A 5 -31.71 -25.85 -55.23
N ARG A 6 -31.10 -26.24 -54.10
CA ARG A 6 -30.87 -27.60 -53.52
C ARG A 6 -29.73 -28.48 -54.03
N PHE A 7 -28.63 -28.50 -53.26
CA PHE A 7 -27.97 -29.73 -52.77
C PHE A 7 -27.21 -29.41 -51.46
N LEU A 8 -27.10 -30.40 -50.54
CA LEU A 8 -26.42 -30.45 -49.22
C LEU A 8 -27.35 -30.51 -47.98
N SER A 9 -27.63 -31.74 -47.52
CA SER A 9 -28.14 -32.01 -46.16
C SER A 9 -27.89 -33.47 -45.71
N ILE A 10 -26.64 -33.91 -45.61
CA ILE A 10 -26.27 -35.13 -44.87
C ILE A 10 -25.01 -34.88 -44.05
N LEU A 11 -25.19 -34.68 -42.75
CA LEU A 11 -24.29 -35.09 -41.65
C LEU A 11 -25.00 -34.77 -40.34
N LYS A 12 -25.67 -35.78 -39.77
CA LYS A 12 -26.43 -35.69 -38.52
C LYS A 12 -25.82 -36.65 -37.50
N HIS A 13 -25.62 -36.13 -36.29
CA HIS A 13 -25.38 -36.88 -35.04
C HIS A 13 -24.16 -37.82 -34.97
N ALA A 14 -23.03 -37.25 -34.53
CA ALA A 14 -22.13 -37.92 -33.59
C ALA A 14 -22.00 -37.03 -32.35
N SER A 15 -22.79 -37.30 -31.29
CA SER A 15 -22.66 -36.58 -30.03
C SER A 15 -21.61 -37.24 -29.14
N LEU A 16 -20.45 -36.60 -29.02
CA LEU A 16 -19.55 -36.84 -27.89
C LEU A 16 -20.26 -36.37 -26.62
N ARG A 17 -20.84 -37.30 -25.87
CA ARG A 17 -21.39 -37.05 -24.53
C ARG A 17 -20.24 -36.88 -23.54
N THR A 18 -19.66 -35.68 -23.48
CA THR A 18 -18.86 -35.27 -22.33
C THR A 18 -19.80 -35.20 -21.13
N PHE A 19 -19.58 -36.05 -20.11
CA PHE A 19 -20.47 -36.18 -18.96
C PHE A 19 -20.22 -35.05 -17.94
N VAL A 20 -20.44 -33.81 -18.36
CA VAL A 20 -20.48 -32.66 -17.45
C VAL A 20 -21.78 -32.77 -16.65
N ARG A 21 -21.68 -33.07 -15.35
CA ARG A 21 -22.80 -32.91 -14.43
C ARG A 21 -23.13 -31.42 -14.37
N ASN A 22 -24.26 -31.03 -14.97
CA ASN A 22 -24.81 -29.68 -14.84
C ASN A 22 -25.25 -29.44 -13.40
N VAL A 23 -24.33 -29.01 -12.54
CA VAL A 23 -24.66 -28.27 -11.34
C VAL A 23 -25.06 -26.88 -11.81
N THR A 24 -26.35 -26.64 -12.02
CA THR A 24 -26.89 -25.34 -12.44
C THR A 24 -26.84 -24.34 -11.28
N THR A 25 -25.65 -23.84 -10.99
CA THR A 25 -25.49 -22.62 -10.21
C THR A 25 -25.89 -21.44 -11.09
N SER A 26 -26.96 -20.73 -10.72
CA SER A 26 -27.48 -19.57 -11.45
C SER A 26 -26.58 -18.34 -11.24
N TRP A 27 -25.40 -18.36 -11.87
CA TRP A 27 -24.42 -17.28 -11.78
C TRP A 27 -24.89 -16.07 -12.61
N SER A 28 -24.59 -14.87 -12.13
CA SER A 28 -24.75 -13.67 -12.95
C SER A 28 -23.72 -13.71 -14.12
N PRO A 29 -23.89 -12.85 -15.14
CA PRO A 29 -22.89 -12.68 -16.18
C PRO A 29 -21.48 -12.38 -15.64
N VAL A 30 -21.38 -11.72 -14.48
CA VAL A 30 -20.11 -11.37 -13.83
C VAL A 30 -19.39 -12.62 -13.34
N GLY A 31 -20.03 -13.42 -12.48
CA GLY A 31 -19.43 -14.66 -11.99
C GLY A 31 -19.09 -15.60 -13.14
N ALA A 32 -20.01 -15.75 -14.10
CA ALA A 32 -19.83 -16.60 -15.27
C ALA A 32 -18.62 -16.19 -16.11
N ALA A 33 -18.40 -14.89 -16.32
CA ALA A 33 -17.23 -14.40 -17.04
C ALA A 33 -15.93 -14.80 -16.33
N PHE A 34 -15.81 -14.55 -15.02
CA PHE A 34 -14.57 -14.74 -14.27
C PHE A 34 -14.18 -16.21 -14.03
N ASN A 35 -15.12 -17.17 -14.12
CA ASN A 35 -14.78 -18.60 -14.16
C ASN A 35 -14.53 -19.15 -15.58
N ALA A 36 -15.02 -18.48 -16.63
CA ALA A 36 -14.79 -18.93 -18.01
C ALA A 36 -13.36 -18.59 -18.46
N ARG A 37 -12.67 -19.55 -19.09
CA ARG A 37 -11.44 -19.27 -19.85
C ARG A 37 -11.78 -18.35 -21.03
N GLN A 38 -11.02 -17.29 -21.20
CA GLN A 38 -11.28 -16.28 -22.23
C GLN A 38 -10.84 -16.80 -23.60
N HIS A 39 -11.79 -16.96 -24.52
CA HIS A 39 -11.51 -17.19 -25.93
C HIS A 39 -11.83 -15.92 -26.70
N ARG A 40 -10.83 -15.03 -26.84
CA ARG A 40 -10.99 -13.80 -27.62
C ARG A 40 -11.12 -14.19 -29.09
N LYS A 41 -12.24 -13.82 -29.74
CA LYS A 41 -12.28 -13.83 -31.21
C LYS A 41 -11.32 -12.76 -31.70
N LEU A 42 -10.34 -13.14 -32.51
CA LEU A 42 -9.39 -12.21 -33.14
C LEU A 42 -10.16 -11.26 -34.07
N ASP A 43 -10.52 -10.08 -33.58
CA ASP A 43 -11.02 -8.99 -34.42
C ASP A 43 -9.83 -8.33 -35.15
N LEU A 44 -9.47 -8.97 -36.26
CA LEU A 44 -8.41 -8.50 -37.15
C LEU A 44 -8.77 -7.16 -37.81
N LEU A 45 -10.06 -6.82 -37.94
CA LEU A 45 -10.56 -5.65 -38.66
C LEU A 45 -10.82 -4.43 -37.78
N GLY A 46 -11.00 -4.60 -36.46
CA GLY A 46 -11.14 -3.51 -35.51
C GLY A 46 -9.97 -2.52 -35.55
N LYS A 47 -10.25 -1.24 -35.30
CA LYS A 47 -9.23 -0.18 -35.14
C LYS A 47 -8.59 -0.31 -33.75
N ASN A 48 -7.27 -0.09 -33.66
CA ASN A 48 -6.60 0.02 -32.36
C ASN A 48 -7.05 1.31 -31.65
N VAL A 49 -7.60 1.20 -30.43
CA VAL A 49 -8.08 2.34 -29.63
C VAL A 49 -7.06 2.85 -28.61
N GLY A 50 -5.92 2.16 -28.48
CA GLY A 50 -4.86 2.45 -27.51
C GLY A 50 -5.21 2.05 -26.08
N LEU A 51 -4.19 1.95 -25.22
CA LEU A 51 -4.35 1.50 -23.83
C LEU A 51 -5.41 2.35 -23.10
N PHE A 52 -6.31 1.70 -22.37
CA PHE A 52 -7.44 2.33 -21.66
C PHE A 52 -8.37 3.17 -22.57
N ALA A 53 -8.42 2.86 -23.87
CA ALA A 53 -9.09 3.64 -24.90
C ALA A 53 -8.58 5.08 -25.02
N VAL A 54 -7.29 5.29 -24.74
CA VAL A 54 -6.55 6.54 -25.00
C VAL A 54 -5.88 6.41 -26.38
N PRO A 55 -6.39 7.06 -27.45
CA PRO A 55 -5.94 6.81 -28.83
C PRO A 55 -4.45 7.09 -29.07
N GLU A 56 -3.88 8.05 -28.34
CA GLU A 56 -2.45 8.33 -28.34
C GLU A 56 -1.63 7.07 -28.00
N LEU A 57 -2.07 6.27 -27.02
CA LEU A 57 -1.35 5.11 -26.47
C LEU A 57 -1.58 3.82 -27.28
N SER A 58 -1.72 3.96 -28.60
CA SER A 58 -1.75 2.84 -29.56
C SER A 58 -0.34 2.31 -29.90
N SER A 59 0.71 3.02 -29.48
CA SER A 59 2.12 2.61 -29.50
C SER A 59 2.90 3.24 -28.32
N PRO A 60 4.14 2.80 -27.99
CA PRO A 60 4.96 3.40 -26.94
C PRO A 60 5.24 4.89 -27.14
N GLU A 61 5.45 5.34 -28.38
CA GLU A 61 5.71 6.74 -28.74
C GLU A 61 4.52 7.66 -28.40
N GLY A 62 3.32 7.07 -28.26
CA GLY A 62 2.11 7.75 -27.80
C GLY A 62 2.26 8.46 -26.45
N PHE A 63 3.13 7.97 -25.57
CA PHE A 63 3.41 8.60 -24.28
C PHE A 63 4.03 10.00 -24.43
N GLU A 64 4.91 10.20 -25.41
CA GLU A 64 5.50 11.51 -25.70
C GLU A 64 4.45 12.50 -26.20
N VAL A 65 3.53 12.04 -27.07
CA VAL A 65 2.41 12.85 -27.58
C VAL A 65 1.44 13.25 -26.46
N ALA A 66 1.05 12.29 -25.62
CA ALA A 66 0.16 12.53 -24.48
C ALA A 66 0.79 13.51 -23.46
N GLN A 67 2.08 13.32 -23.17
CA GLN A 67 2.88 14.20 -22.33
C GLN A 67 2.97 15.62 -22.90
N GLU A 68 3.37 15.80 -24.16
CA GLU A 68 3.45 17.14 -24.78
C GLU A 68 2.11 17.88 -24.73
N LYS A 69 1.01 17.18 -25.02
CA LYS A 69 -0.35 17.71 -24.97
C LYS A 69 -0.72 18.17 -23.55
N ALA A 70 -0.37 17.39 -22.52
CA ALA A 70 -0.53 17.78 -21.13
C ALA A 70 0.31 19.02 -20.76
N LEU A 71 1.60 19.06 -21.15
CA LEU A 71 2.49 20.18 -20.85
C LEU A 71 2.03 21.49 -21.49
N ARG A 72 1.64 21.49 -22.77
CA ARG A 72 1.08 22.68 -23.45
C ARG A 72 -0.21 23.16 -22.81
N GLN A 73 -1.01 22.26 -22.22
CA GLN A 73 -2.21 22.62 -21.47
C GLN A 73 -1.87 23.20 -20.09
N THR A 74 -0.87 22.64 -19.39
CA THR A 74 -0.33 23.18 -18.15
C THR A 74 0.16 24.62 -18.31
N GLU A 75 0.94 24.93 -19.35
CA GLU A 75 1.43 26.29 -19.62
C GLU A 75 0.29 27.32 -19.69
N ARG A 76 -0.77 27.00 -20.44
CA ARG A 76 -1.99 27.84 -20.57
C ARG A 76 -2.77 27.99 -19.26
N LEU A 77 -2.81 26.93 -18.44
CA LEU A 77 -3.50 26.95 -17.15
C LEU A 77 -2.71 27.77 -16.12
N VAL A 78 -1.37 27.71 -16.14
CA VAL A 78 -0.50 28.57 -15.32
C VAL A 78 -0.71 30.05 -15.65
N GLU A 79 -0.67 30.42 -16.93
CA GLU A 79 -0.95 31.79 -17.37
C GLU A 79 -2.35 32.27 -16.91
N ARG A 80 -3.36 31.40 -17.01
CA ARG A 80 -4.72 31.68 -16.51
C ARG A 80 -4.76 31.90 -15.00
N VAL A 81 -4.09 31.07 -14.20
CA VAL A 81 -4.05 31.24 -12.73
C VAL A 81 -3.40 32.56 -12.35
N CYS A 82 -2.25 32.89 -12.95
CA CYS A 82 -1.49 34.11 -12.63
C CYS A 82 -2.19 35.40 -13.07
N THR A 83 -3.15 35.34 -14.00
CA THR A 83 -3.94 36.48 -14.49
C THR A 83 -5.36 36.55 -13.94
N SER A 84 -5.82 35.50 -13.25
CA SER A 84 -7.16 35.45 -12.64
C SER A 84 -7.24 36.30 -11.38
N ARG A 85 -8.43 36.86 -11.11
CA ARG A 85 -8.73 37.46 -9.80
C ARG A 85 -8.87 36.35 -8.75
N PRO A 86 -8.50 36.58 -7.48
CA PRO A 86 -8.76 35.65 -6.39
C PRO A 86 -10.25 35.27 -6.31
N GLY A 87 -10.54 33.98 -6.16
CA GLY A 87 -11.90 33.42 -6.15
C GLY A 87 -11.92 31.92 -6.50
N PRO A 88 -13.11 31.26 -6.45
CA PRO A 88 -13.24 29.82 -6.70
C PRO A 88 -12.58 29.33 -7.99
N GLN A 89 -12.57 30.16 -9.03
CA GLN A 89 -12.01 29.84 -10.36
C GLN A 89 -10.50 29.59 -10.32
N VAL A 90 -9.78 30.14 -9.33
CA VAL A 90 -8.37 29.82 -9.09
C VAL A 90 -8.24 28.34 -8.72
N VAL A 91 -9.02 27.89 -7.73
CA VAL A 91 -9.05 26.49 -7.25
C VAL A 91 -9.46 25.52 -8.37
N GLU A 92 -10.49 25.88 -9.15
CA GLU A 92 -10.90 25.10 -10.32
C GLU A 92 -9.81 24.99 -11.38
N THR A 93 -9.00 26.03 -11.57
CA THR A 93 -7.92 26.05 -12.58
C THR A 93 -6.70 25.28 -12.08
N PHE A 94 -6.36 25.36 -10.79
CA PHE A 94 -5.37 24.49 -10.14
C PHE A 94 -5.74 23.02 -10.26
N ASP A 95 -7.01 22.68 -10.03
CA ASP A 95 -7.49 21.31 -10.16
C ASP A 95 -7.57 20.82 -11.61
N GLN A 96 -7.78 21.72 -12.59
CA GLN A 96 -7.60 21.40 -14.01
C GLN A 96 -6.13 21.13 -14.37
N LEU A 97 -5.20 21.87 -13.76
CA LEU A 97 -3.76 21.67 -13.93
C LEU A 97 -3.32 20.33 -13.32
N SER A 98 -3.85 19.97 -12.15
CA SER A 98 -3.64 18.66 -11.53
C SER A 98 -4.19 17.54 -12.42
N ASP A 99 -5.46 17.60 -12.85
CA ASP A 99 -6.05 16.59 -13.74
C ASP A 99 -5.29 16.43 -15.07
N SER A 100 -4.87 17.53 -15.68
CA SER A 100 -4.10 17.51 -16.95
C SER A 100 -2.78 16.75 -16.84
N LEU A 101 -2.14 16.74 -15.66
CA LEU A 101 -0.87 16.05 -15.43
C LEU A 101 -1.11 14.62 -14.90
N CYS A 102 -1.97 14.46 -13.89
CA CYS A 102 -2.29 13.17 -13.28
C CYS A 102 -2.88 12.17 -14.28
N ARG A 103 -3.72 12.60 -15.23
CA ARG A 103 -4.26 11.73 -16.28
C ARG A 103 -3.23 11.07 -17.20
N VAL A 104 -1.99 11.57 -17.22
CA VAL A 104 -0.88 10.95 -17.95
C VAL A 104 0.09 10.29 -16.98
N ALA A 105 0.36 10.91 -15.82
CA ALA A 105 1.25 10.37 -14.79
C ALA A 105 0.70 9.08 -14.15
N ASP A 106 -0.55 9.07 -13.68
CA ASP A 106 -1.18 7.93 -13.01
C ASP A 106 -1.22 6.69 -13.93
N LEU A 107 -1.58 6.90 -15.20
CA LEU A 107 -1.59 5.86 -16.23
C LEU A 107 -0.18 5.33 -16.51
N ALA A 108 0.81 6.21 -16.70
CA ALA A 108 2.20 5.81 -16.89
C ALA A 108 2.76 5.07 -15.66
N ASP A 109 2.33 5.43 -14.45
CA ASP A 109 2.75 4.79 -13.21
C ASP A 109 2.33 3.31 -13.14
N PHE A 110 1.14 2.99 -13.64
CA PHE A 110 0.73 1.60 -13.83
C PHE A 110 1.50 0.91 -14.97
N VAL A 111 1.60 1.56 -16.14
CA VAL A 111 2.19 0.94 -17.34
C VAL A 111 3.68 0.62 -17.17
N LYS A 112 4.45 1.48 -16.47
CA LYS A 112 5.87 1.20 -16.16
C LYS A 112 6.06 -0.07 -15.32
N VAL A 113 5.08 -0.41 -14.48
CA VAL A 113 5.12 -1.53 -13.52
C VAL A 113 4.63 -2.85 -14.15
N ALA A 114 3.48 -2.81 -14.83
CA ALA A 114 2.73 -4.03 -15.16
C ALA A 114 2.73 -4.43 -16.63
N HIS A 115 3.10 -3.54 -17.56
CA HIS A 115 2.98 -3.82 -18.99
C HIS A 115 4.00 -4.89 -19.44
N PRO A 116 3.61 -5.94 -20.21
CA PRO A 116 4.51 -7.04 -20.56
C PRO A 116 5.61 -6.65 -21.56
N ASP A 117 5.33 -5.72 -22.48
CA ASP A 117 6.34 -5.15 -23.39
C ASP A 117 7.21 -4.10 -22.67
N ALA A 118 8.53 -4.29 -22.73
CA ALA A 118 9.52 -3.38 -22.16
C ALA A 118 9.54 -1.99 -22.81
N ALA A 119 9.23 -1.87 -24.12
CA ALA A 119 9.21 -0.57 -24.80
C ALA A 119 8.14 0.37 -24.21
N TYR A 120 6.97 -0.18 -23.88
CA TYR A 120 5.91 0.51 -23.14
C TYR A 120 6.36 0.86 -21.71
N ARG A 121 7.02 -0.06 -20.99
CA ARG A 121 7.52 0.21 -19.63
C ARG A 121 8.52 1.37 -19.61
N GLU A 122 9.49 1.37 -20.54
CA GLU A 122 10.49 2.43 -20.67
C GLU A 122 9.90 3.78 -21.09
N ALA A 123 8.94 3.78 -22.02
CA ALA A 123 8.25 5.00 -22.44
C ALA A 123 7.48 5.62 -21.26
N ALA A 124 6.75 4.80 -20.51
CA ALA A 124 6.04 5.22 -19.32
C ALA A 124 6.99 5.73 -18.21
N GLU A 125 8.13 5.05 -17.95
CA GLU A 125 9.15 5.52 -17.00
C GLU A 125 9.66 6.93 -17.37
N LYS A 126 10.00 7.15 -18.65
CA LYS A 126 10.44 8.46 -19.18
C LYS A 126 9.36 9.54 -18.98
N THR A 127 8.09 9.19 -19.14
CA THR A 127 6.96 10.11 -18.92
C THR A 127 6.73 10.43 -17.45
N CYS A 128 6.81 9.45 -16.53
CA CYS A 128 6.75 9.71 -15.09
C CYS A 128 7.88 10.68 -14.66
N ILE A 129 9.12 10.43 -15.09
CA ILE A 129 10.29 11.30 -14.90
C ILE A 129 10.02 12.73 -15.36
N ARG A 130 9.50 12.88 -16.58
CA ARG A 130 9.37 14.19 -17.23
C ARG A 130 8.18 14.99 -16.70
N ILE A 131 7.03 14.36 -16.49
CA ILE A 131 5.87 15.01 -15.87
C ILE A 131 6.26 15.48 -14.48
N GLY A 132 6.81 14.58 -13.66
CA GLY A 132 7.25 14.92 -12.31
C GLY A 132 8.19 16.14 -12.29
N THR A 133 9.20 16.17 -13.17
CA THR A 133 10.14 17.30 -13.28
C THR A 133 9.42 18.64 -13.54
N VAL A 134 8.26 18.63 -14.20
CA VAL A 134 7.42 19.82 -14.39
C VAL A 134 6.66 20.13 -13.11
N VAL A 135 6.15 19.14 -12.38
CA VAL A 135 5.46 19.36 -11.11
C VAL A 135 6.34 20.02 -10.06
N GLU A 136 7.58 19.57 -9.88
CA GLU A 136 8.50 20.19 -8.91
C GLU A 136 8.70 21.69 -9.20
N LYS A 137 8.67 22.09 -10.49
CA LYS A 137 8.70 23.49 -10.90
C LYS A 137 7.40 24.23 -10.61
N LEU A 138 6.25 23.55 -10.68
CA LEU A 138 4.94 24.13 -10.34
C LEU A 138 4.83 24.33 -8.82
N ASN A 139 5.20 23.33 -8.02
CA ASN A 139 5.21 23.39 -6.55
C ASN A 139 6.26 24.37 -5.99
N THR A 140 7.21 24.81 -6.81
CA THR A 140 8.18 25.86 -6.46
C THR A 140 7.92 27.20 -7.18
N ASN A 141 6.81 27.33 -7.90
CA ASN A 141 6.40 28.54 -8.61
C ASN A 141 5.79 29.58 -7.64
N VAL A 142 6.43 30.76 -7.59
CA VAL A 142 6.04 31.84 -6.67
C VAL A 142 4.72 32.51 -7.09
N ASP A 143 4.46 32.65 -8.38
CA ASP A 143 3.25 33.34 -8.87
C ASP A 143 2.00 32.48 -8.65
N LEU A 144 2.10 31.16 -8.86
CA LEU A 144 1.01 30.22 -8.53
C LEU A 144 0.71 30.22 -7.03
N CYS A 145 1.74 30.10 -6.19
CA CYS A 145 1.59 30.18 -4.73
C CYS A 145 0.96 31.51 -4.31
N LYS A 146 1.38 32.63 -4.92
CA LYS A 146 0.81 33.94 -4.68
C LYS A 146 -0.67 34.00 -5.07
N SER A 147 -1.08 33.55 -6.25
CA SER A 147 -2.51 33.53 -6.65
C SER A 147 -3.38 32.76 -5.66
N LEU A 148 -2.86 31.68 -5.08
CA LEU A 148 -3.57 30.89 -4.06
C LEU A 148 -3.55 31.57 -2.68
N LYS A 149 -2.46 32.27 -2.35
CA LYS A 149 -2.33 33.03 -1.10
C LYS A 149 -3.19 34.28 -1.09
N ASP A 150 -3.23 35.05 -2.17
CA ASP A 150 -4.09 36.23 -2.33
C ASP A 150 -5.60 35.86 -2.21
N LEU A 151 -5.95 34.59 -2.46
CA LEU A 151 -7.27 34.00 -2.21
C LEU A 151 -7.46 33.62 -0.73
N LEU A 152 -6.50 32.93 -0.10
CA LEU A 152 -6.62 32.43 1.28
C LEU A 152 -6.44 33.53 2.35
N ASP A 153 -5.67 34.58 2.08
CA ASP A 153 -5.49 35.74 2.96
C ASP A 153 -6.71 36.70 2.90
N ASN A 154 -7.56 36.60 1.86
CA ASN A 154 -8.76 37.41 1.72
C ASN A 154 -9.96 36.76 2.42
N LYS A 155 -10.28 37.26 3.62
CA LYS A 155 -11.35 36.73 4.46
C LYS A 155 -12.73 36.71 3.78
N ASP A 156 -13.12 37.78 3.07
CA ASP A 156 -14.44 37.86 2.42
C ASP A 156 -14.59 36.80 1.32
N ILE A 157 -13.49 36.47 0.63
CA ILE A 157 -13.45 35.39 -0.36
C ILE A 157 -13.52 34.04 0.35
N VAL A 158 -12.68 33.79 1.34
CA VAL A 158 -12.64 32.51 2.09
C VAL A 158 -13.98 32.18 2.75
N ASP A 159 -14.64 33.17 3.37
CA ASP A 159 -15.95 33.01 4.00
C ASP A 159 -17.08 32.80 2.98
N SER A 160 -16.84 33.10 1.68
CA SER A 160 -17.75 32.80 0.57
C SER A 160 -17.53 31.44 -0.11
N LEU A 161 -16.39 30.78 0.13
CA LEU A 161 -16.09 29.47 -0.44
C LEU A 161 -16.91 28.37 0.25
N ASP A 162 -17.42 27.42 -0.53
CA ASP A 162 -17.97 26.20 0.07
C ASP A 162 -16.84 25.33 0.68
N PRO A 163 -17.14 24.49 1.69
CA PRO A 163 -16.11 23.79 2.47
C PRO A 163 -15.19 22.89 1.64
N GLU A 164 -15.69 22.26 0.57
CA GLU A 164 -14.89 21.40 -0.32
C GLU A 164 -13.87 22.25 -1.10
N THR A 165 -14.33 23.35 -1.70
CA THR A 165 -13.46 24.30 -2.43
C THR A 165 -12.39 24.90 -1.53
N ARG A 166 -12.76 25.29 -0.31
CA ARG A 166 -11.81 25.79 0.68
C ARG A 166 -10.77 24.73 1.06
N ARG A 167 -11.21 23.50 1.35
CA ARG A 167 -10.32 22.38 1.70
C ARG A 167 -9.31 22.08 0.58
N VAL A 168 -9.75 22.11 -0.68
CA VAL A 168 -8.87 21.88 -1.84
C VAL A 168 -7.86 23.03 -2.01
N ALA A 169 -8.25 24.28 -1.77
CA ALA A 169 -7.32 25.41 -1.74
C ALA A 169 -6.27 25.28 -0.61
N GLU A 170 -6.70 24.88 0.59
CA GLU A 170 -5.81 24.63 1.73
C GLU A 170 -4.84 23.46 1.46
N LEU A 171 -5.27 22.40 0.75
CA LEU A 171 -4.42 21.28 0.34
C LEU A 171 -3.37 21.70 -0.71
N PHE A 172 -3.77 22.44 -1.75
CA PHE A 172 -2.79 22.97 -2.71
C PHE A 172 -1.79 23.91 -2.03
N MET A 173 -2.20 24.72 -1.06
CA MET A 173 -1.27 25.57 -0.30
C MET A 173 -0.29 24.74 0.53
N PHE A 174 -0.79 23.69 1.20
CA PHE A 174 0.04 22.74 1.93
C PHE A 174 1.10 22.09 1.03
N ASP A 175 0.77 21.73 -0.21
CA ASP A 175 1.72 21.17 -1.18
C ASP A 175 2.87 22.13 -1.52
N PHE A 176 2.59 23.44 -1.63
CA PHE A 176 3.63 24.47 -1.78
C PHE A 176 4.52 24.59 -0.52
N GLU A 177 3.92 24.55 0.68
CA GLU A 177 4.64 24.65 1.96
C GLU A 177 5.57 23.45 2.20
N ILE A 178 5.10 22.22 1.97
CA ILE A 178 5.93 21.00 2.14
C ILE A 178 7.03 20.88 1.07
N SER A 179 6.91 21.63 -0.03
CA SER A 179 7.92 21.79 -1.09
C SER A 179 8.87 22.97 -0.81
N GLY A 180 8.65 23.73 0.26
CA GLY A 180 9.54 24.82 0.68
C GLY A 180 9.40 26.12 -0.10
N ILE A 181 8.20 26.45 -0.62
CA ILE A 181 8.00 27.73 -1.34
C ILE A 181 8.34 28.95 -0.48
N HIS A 182 8.05 28.89 0.82
CA HIS A 182 8.22 29.95 1.80
C HIS A 182 9.69 30.22 2.13
N LEU A 183 10.58 29.33 1.71
CA LEU A 183 12.01 29.46 1.91
C LEU A 183 12.61 30.54 1.00
N ASP A 184 13.64 31.21 1.51
CA ASP A 184 14.51 32.06 0.70
C ASP A 184 15.20 31.26 -0.42
N LYS A 185 15.76 31.99 -1.39
CA LYS A 185 16.30 31.40 -2.62
C LYS A 185 17.35 30.31 -2.36
N GLU A 186 18.25 30.50 -1.39
CA GLU A 186 19.32 29.54 -1.11
C GLU A 186 18.80 28.34 -0.32
N LYS A 187 17.94 28.55 0.68
CA LYS A 187 17.25 27.46 1.39
C LYS A 187 16.37 26.63 0.44
N ARG A 188 15.63 27.26 -0.49
CA ARG A 188 14.81 26.54 -1.48
C ARG A 188 15.68 25.72 -2.43
N LYS A 189 16.80 26.27 -2.89
CA LYS A 189 17.77 25.56 -3.73
C LYS A 189 18.36 24.34 -3.01
N LYS A 190 18.60 24.44 -1.69
CA LYS A 190 18.98 23.32 -0.83
C LYS A 190 17.86 22.28 -0.68
N ALA A 191 16.61 22.70 -0.48
CA ALA A 191 15.45 21.80 -0.40
C ALA A 191 15.29 20.98 -1.69
N VAL A 192 15.37 21.61 -2.87
CA VAL A 192 15.36 20.93 -4.17
C VAL A 192 16.52 19.94 -4.30
N SER A 193 17.73 20.31 -3.85
CA SER A 193 18.89 19.40 -3.87
C SER A 193 18.71 18.18 -2.96
N LEU A 194 18.06 18.36 -1.80
CA LEU A 194 17.72 17.27 -0.88
C LEU A 194 16.65 16.36 -1.48
N ASN A 195 15.59 16.93 -2.07
CA ASN A 195 14.55 16.16 -2.78
C ASN A 195 15.16 15.28 -3.88
N VAL A 196 16.04 15.84 -4.72
CA VAL A 196 16.73 15.07 -5.78
C VAL A 196 17.58 13.94 -5.19
N ARG A 197 18.36 14.20 -4.13
CA ARG A 197 19.17 13.14 -3.50
C ARG A 197 18.31 12.06 -2.85
N LEU A 198 17.19 12.43 -2.22
CA LEU A 198 16.24 11.48 -1.65
C LEU A 198 15.66 10.53 -2.69
N LEU A 199 15.45 10.96 -3.94
CA LEU A 199 15.03 10.04 -5.00
C LEU A 199 16.07 8.98 -5.34
N ASP A 200 17.32 9.42 -5.52
CA ASP A 200 18.41 8.52 -5.88
C ASP A 200 18.54 7.44 -4.80
N LEU A 201 18.52 7.88 -3.52
CA LEU A 201 18.54 7.02 -2.35
C LEU A 201 17.28 6.11 -2.23
N ASN A 202 16.07 6.64 -2.49
CA ASN A 202 14.85 5.84 -2.48
C ASN A 202 14.93 4.70 -3.51
N ASN A 203 15.37 5.00 -4.74
CA ASN A 203 15.51 4.01 -5.81
C ASN A 203 16.63 3.01 -5.54
N GLU A 204 17.79 3.48 -5.07
CA GLU A 204 18.92 2.65 -4.67
C GLU A 204 18.52 1.68 -3.55
N PHE A 205 17.79 2.17 -2.54
CA PHE A 205 17.29 1.35 -1.46
C PHE A 205 16.26 0.31 -1.93
N LEU A 206 15.25 0.70 -2.70
CA LEU A 206 14.20 -0.21 -3.18
C LEU A 206 14.76 -1.30 -4.11
N LEU A 207 15.75 -0.98 -4.95
CA LEU A 207 16.43 -1.99 -5.76
C LEU A 207 17.25 -2.92 -4.86
N GLY A 208 18.01 -2.38 -3.90
CA GLY A 208 18.84 -3.15 -2.99
C GLY A 208 18.05 -4.06 -2.04
N SER A 209 16.89 -3.61 -1.53
CA SER A 209 16.09 -4.33 -0.54
C SER A 209 15.54 -5.66 -1.07
N HIS A 210 15.36 -5.80 -2.38
CA HIS A 210 14.89 -7.04 -3.02
C HIS A 210 16.00 -7.95 -3.55
N LEU A 211 17.28 -7.52 -3.53
CA LEU A 211 18.37 -8.35 -4.03
C LEU A 211 18.63 -9.56 -3.12
N PRO A 212 18.71 -10.78 -3.67
CA PRO A 212 19.02 -11.97 -2.89
C PRO A 212 20.48 -11.98 -2.44
N ASN A 213 20.74 -12.53 -1.26
CA ASN A 213 22.09 -12.68 -0.73
C ASN A 213 22.70 -14.03 -1.16
N LYS A 214 24.04 -14.08 -1.25
CA LYS A 214 24.79 -15.28 -1.67
C LYS A 214 25.76 -15.74 -0.60
N ILE A 215 25.85 -17.05 -0.40
CA ILE A 215 26.83 -17.69 0.48
C ILE A 215 27.52 -18.84 -0.26
N GLU A 216 28.76 -19.18 0.08
CA GLU A 216 29.42 -20.35 -0.49
C GLU A 216 28.71 -21.65 -0.08
N LYS A 217 28.52 -22.59 -1.02
CA LYS A 217 27.82 -23.86 -0.79
C LYS A 217 28.36 -24.66 0.41
N ARG A 218 29.67 -24.57 0.66
CA ARG A 218 30.36 -25.26 1.79
C ARG A 218 30.01 -24.71 3.17
N ALA A 219 29.50 -23.47 3.27
CA ALA A 219 29.14 -22.85 4.55
C ALA A 219 27.78 -23.32 5.10
N LEU A 220 26.97 -24.01 4.27
CA LEU A 220 25.71 -24.61 4.69
C LEU A 220 25.80 -26.16 4.76
N PRO A 221 25.15 -26.80 5.75
CA PRO A 221 25.04 -28.26 5.83
C PRO A 221 24.44 -28.87 4.56
N GLU A 222 24.93 -30.02 4.12
CA GLU A 222 24.55 -30.59 2.82
C GLU A 222 23.05 -30.83 2.66
N HIS A 223 22.39 -31.28 3.72
CA HIS A 223 20.97 -31.61 3.70
C HIS A 223 20.05 -30.39 3.44
N VAL A 224 20.41 -29.16 3.88
CA VAL A 224 19.56 -27.97 3.62
C VAL A 224 19.82 -27.28 2.27
N ARG A 225 20.91 -27.61 1.57
CA ARG A 225 21.34 -26.88 0.35
C ARG A 225 20.31 -26.93 -0.78
N HIS A 226 19.54 -28.02 -0.85
CA HIS A 226 18.54 -28.26 -1.89
C HIS A 226 17.26 -27.40 -1.73
N CYS A 227 17.06 -26.79 -0.56
CA CYS A 227 15.93 -25.90 -0.28
C CYS A 227 16.11 -24.49 -0.88
N PHE A 228 17.31 -24.19 -1.39
CA PHE A 228 17.70 -22.88 -1.90
C PHE A 228 18.13 -22.94 -3.37
N SER A 229 18.21 -21.77 -4.03
CA SER A 229 18.68 -21.70 -5.42
C SER A 229 20.20 -21.86 -5.49
N LEU A 230 20.68 -22.67 -6.43
CA LEU A 230 22.12 -22.88 -6.67
C LEU A 230 22.63 -21.96 -7.78
N ASP A 231 23.76 -21.30 -7.53
CA ASP A 231 24.50 -20.48 -8.50
C ASP A 231 25.98 -20.91 -8.50
N GLY A 232 26.27 -21.99 -9.26
CA GLY A 232 27.58 -22.62 -9.29
C GLY A 232 28.04 -23.11 -7.92
N ASN A 233 29.09 -22.49 -7.37
CA ASN A 233 29.63 -22.79 -6.04
C ASN A 233 28.93 -22.02 -4.90
N TYR A 234 27.93 -21.20 -5.22
CA TYR A 234 27.17 -20.40 -4.26
C TYR A 234 25.73 -20.88 -4.13
N ILE A 235 25.14 -20.59 -2.98
CA ILE A 235 23.72 -20.70 -2.69
C ILE A 235 23.15 -19.28 -2.64
N GLN A 236 22.05 -19.05 -3.36
CA GLN A 236 21.32 -17.80 -3.42
C GLN A 236 20.04 -17.91 -2.58
N VAL A 237 19.92 -17.01 -1.60
CA VAL A 237 18.78 -16.91 -0.67
C VAL A 237 18.01 -15.64 -0.98
N ALA A 238 16.76 -15.78 -1.40
CA ALA A 238 15.91 -14.69 -1.90
C ALA A 238 14.74 -14.31 -0.98
N GLY A 239 14.64 -14.94 0.19
CA GLY A 239 13.59 -14.68 1.18
C GLY A 239 13.85 -15.41 2.49
N LEU A 240 12.87 -15.36 3.40
CA LEU A 240 12.99 -15.89 4.76
C LEU A 240 12.69 -17.40 4.89
N HIS A 241 12.10 -18.03 3.87
CA HIS A 241 11.67 -19.45 3.90
C HIS A 241 10.85 -19.80 5.15
N ALA A 242 10.02 -18.88 5.63
CA ALA A 242 9.39 -18.94 6.95
C ALA A 242 8.44 -20.14 7.13
N ASP A 243 7.85 -20.65 6.04
CA ASP A 243 6.98 -21.84 6.05
C ASP A 243 7.72 -23.19 6.09
N SER A 244 9.06 -23.19 6.04
CA SER A 244 9.85 -24.42 5.99
C SER A 244 9.70 -25.22 7.29
N PRO A 245 9.40 -26.54 7.24
CA PRO A 245 9.33 -27.37 8.44
C PRO A 245 10.70 -27.62 9.09
N ASP A 246 11.79 -27.44 8.34
CA ASP A 246 13.16 -27.57 8.85
C ASP A 246 13.63 -26.25 9.50
N ASP A 247 13.86 -26.28 10.81
CA ASP A 247 14.39 -25.18 11.62
C ASP A 247 15.70 -24.60 11.05
N LEU A 248 16.60 -25.46 10.55
CA LEU A 248 17.90 -25.03 10.00
C LEU A 248 17.75 -24.29 8.67
N VAL A 249 16.72 -24.63 7.88
CA VAL A 249 16.39 -23.88 6.66
C VAL A 249 15.88 -22.49 7.02
N ARG A 250 14.96 -22.38 8.01
CA ARG A 250 14.45 -21.06 8.47
C ARG A 250 15.55 -20.20 9.08
N GLU A 251 16.39 -20.77 9.95
CA GLU A 251 17.53 -20.07 10.56
C GLU A 251 18.55 -19.60 9.51
N ALA A 252 18.96 -20.48 8.60
CA ALA A 252 19.90 -20.15 7.53
C ALA A 252 19.34 -19.07 6.60
N ALA A 253 18.07 -19.20 6.20
CA ALA A 253 17.39 -18.22 5.36
C ALA A 253 17.36 -16.84 6.04
N TYR A 254 16.92 -16.78 7.31
CA TYR A 254 16.87 -15.55 8.09
C TYR A 254 18.25 -14.89 8.23
N LYS A 255 19.27 -15.65 8.65
CA LYS A 255 20.63 -15.12 8.87
C LYS A 255 21.33 -14.68 7.58
N ILE A 256 21.08 -15.36 6.45
CA ILE A 256 21.70 -15.01 5.15
C ILE A 256 20.94 -13.89 4.47
N PHE A 257 19.61 -13.95 4.39
CA PHE A 257 18.81 -12.94 3.69
C PHE A 257 18.85 -11.58 4.39
N LEU A 258 18.91 -11.57 5.72
CA LEU A 258 19.06 -10.36 6.55
C LEU A 258 20.52 -10.03 6.90
N TYR A 259 21.49 -10.64 6.21
CA TYR A 259 22.90 -10.29 6.37
C TYR A 259 23.14 -8.80 6.02
N PRO A 260 23.90 -8.03 6.81
CA PRO A 260 24.17 -6.62 6.55
C PRO A 260 24.79 -6.37 5.18
N ASN A 261 24.22 -5.42 4.44
CA ASN A 261 24.86 -4.84 3.28
C ASN A 261 25.36 -3.44 3.67
N PRO A 262 26.69 -3.19 3.76
CA PRO A 262 27.25 -1.90 4.15
C PRO A 262 26.82 -0.75 3.24
N ASP A 263 26.76 -0.98 1.92
CA ASP A 263 26.36 0.06 0.96
C ASP A 263 24.90 0.45 1.19
N LEU A 264 24.02 -0.53 1.45
CA LEU A 264 22.60 -0.32 1.71
C LEU A 264 22.32 0.28 3.10
N LEU A 265 23.16 0.00 4.10
CA LEU A 265 23.16 0.69 5.40
C LEU A 265 23.51 2.17 5.23
N CYS A 266 24.60 2.48 4.52
CA CYS A 266 24.96 3.86 4.22
C CYS A 266 23.87 4.60 3.43
N CYS A 267 23.23 3.92 2.46
CA CYS A 267 22.08 4.45 1.74
C CYS A 267 20.90 4.79 2.66
N LEU A 268 20.57 3.92 3.63
CA LEU A 268 19.51 4.16 4.60
C LEU A 268 19.84 5.30 5.57
N ASP A 269 21.06 5.31 6.12
CA ASP A 269 21.50 6.34 7.06
C ASP A 269 21.53 7.74 6.39
N GLU A 270 22.00 7.83 5.14
CA GLU A 270 21.96 9.08 4.35
C GLU A 270 20.52 9.51 4.04
N LEU A 271 19.64 8.56 3.71
CA LEU A 271 18.23 8.82 3.41
C LEU A 271 17.50 9.40 4.62
N LEU A 272 17.67 8.80 5.80
CA LEU A 272 17.10 9.30 7.05
C LEU A 272 17.67 10.68 7.42
N ALA A 273 18.98 10.89 7.24
CA ALA A 273 19.62 12.19 7.45
C ALA A 273 19.05 13.27 6.51
N CYS A 274 18.93 13.01 5.21
CA CYS A 274 18.35 13.92 4.23
C CYS A 274 16.87 14.22 4.53
N ARG A 275 16.07 13.23 4.96
CA ARG A 275 14.67 13.42 5.38
C ARG A 275 14.55 14.34 6.59
N ASN A 276 15.36 14.13 7.61
CA ASN A 276 15.41 14.99 8.79
C ASN A 276 15.90 16.41 8.43
N GLU A 277 16.93 16.55 7.60
CA GLU A 277 17.42 17.87 7.18
C GLU A 277 16.37 18.64 6.37
N LEU A 278 15.70 17.99 5.41
CA LEU A 278 14.60 18.57 4.65
C LEU A 278 13.46 19.02 5.58
N ALA A 279 13.02 18.16 6.50
CA ALA A 279 11.95 18.48 7.43
C ALA A 279 12.27 19.69 8.31
N ARG A 280 13.50 19.76 8.86
CA ARG A 280 13.97 20.94 9.61
C ARG A 280 14.07 22.19 8.74
N LEU A 281 14.49 22.04 7.48
CA LEU A 281 14.63 23.15 6.53
C LEU A 281 13.28 23.79 6.20
N VAL A 282 12.22 22.99 6.02
CA VAL A 282 10.85 23.49 5.78
C VAL A 282 10.08 23.88 7.04
N GLY A 283 10.63 23.65 8.25
CA GLY A 283 10.11 24.17 9.52
C GLY A 283 9.48 23.16 10.48
N TYR A 284 9.64 21.86 10.24
CA TYR A 284 9.12 20.78 11.09
C TYR A 284 10.19 20.25 12.08
N GLN A 285 9.75 19.67 13.21
CA GLN A 285 10.68 19.16 14.23
C GLN A 285 11.42 17.88 13.80
N SER A 286 10.77 17.03 13.00
CA SER A 286 11.28 15.77 12.45
C SER A 286 10.55 15.44 11.13
N PHE A 287 11.01 14.40 10.41
CA PHE A 287 10.30 13.94 9.22
C PHE A 287 8.89 13.43 9.56
N ALA A 288 8.73 12.68 10.65
CA ALA A 288 7.42 12.22 11.10
C ALA A 288 6.42 13.37 11.37
N HIS A 289 6.88 14.48 11.97
CA HIS A 289 6.04 15.68 12.13
C HIS A 289 5.55 16.29 10.80
N ARG A 290 6.37 16.21 9.74
CA ARG A 290 6.00 16.67 8.39
C ARG A 290 5.01 15.69 7.75
N ALA A 291 5.33 14.40 7.80
CA ALA A 291 4.57 13.31 7.18
C ALA A 291 3.16 13.13 7.76
N LEU A 292 2.98 13.35 9.08
CA LEU A 292 1.71 13.14 9.78
C LEU A 292 0.77 14.35 9.74
N LYS A 293 1.24 15.53 9.32
CA LYS A 293 0.47 16.79 9.43
C LYS A 293 -0.93 16.74 8.78
N GLY A 294 -1.09 15.96 7.72
CA GLY A 294 -2.35 15.75 6.99
C GLY A 294 -3.13 14.47 7.36
N THR A 295 -2.73 13.75 8.41
CA THR A 295 -3.31 12.44 8.83
C THR A 295 -4.34 12.58 9.95
N MET A 296 -5.06 11.50 10.30
CA MET A 296 -5.94 11.49 11.48
C MET A 296 -5.16 11.59 12.79
N ALA A 297 -3.98 10.94 12.88
CA ALA A 297 -3.13 10.97 14.07
C ALA A 297 -2.41 12.32 14.29
N LYS A 298 -2.14 13.06 13.21
CA LYS A 298 -1.58 14.45 13.18
C LYS A 298 -0.15 14.64 13.70
N THR A 299 0.29 13.93 14.73
CA THR A 299 1.65 14.05 15.30
C THR A 299 2.22 12.68 15.71
N PRO A 300 3.56 12.49 15.70
CA PRO A 300 4.16 11.22 16.08
C PRO A 300 3.97 10.90 17.56
N GLU A 301 3.73 11.89 18.42
CA GLU A 301 3.44 11.68 19.84
C GLU A 301 2.13 10.90 20.03
N THR A 302 1.06 11.28 19.33
CA THR A 302 -0.22 10.54 19.36
C THR A 302 -0.10 9.14 18.76
N VAL A 303 0.78 8.95 17.76
CA VAL A 303 1.08 7.61 17.23
C VAL A 303 1.83 6.76 18.25
N MET A 304 2.86 7.30 18.91
CA MET A 304 3.59 6.56 19.94
C MET A 304 2.72 6.24 21.16
N GLU A 305 1.87 7.17 21.61
CA GLU A 305 0.86 6.94 22.66
C GLU A 305 -0.05 5.75 22.32
N PHE A 306 -0.57 5.70 21.09
CA PHE A 306 -1.39 4.60 20.58
C PHE A 306 -0.64 3.26 20.54
N LEU A 307 0.61 3.26 20.03
CA LEU A 307 1.42 2.04 19.92
C LEU A 307 1.87 1.51 21.29
N GLU A 308 2.22 2.39 22.23
CA GLU A 308 2.64 2.01 23.58
C GLU A 308 1.46 1.48 24.40
N LEU A 309 0.28 2.13 24.35
CA LEU A 309 -0.93 1.63 25.01
C LEU A 309 -1.42 0.30 24.43
N LEU A 310 -1.30 0.11 23.10
CA LEU A 310 -1.60 -1.17 22.45
C LEU A 310 -0.64 -2.28 22.91
N SER A 311 0.66 -1.98 22.96
CA SER A 311 1.68 -2.90 23.46
C SER A 311 1.45 -3.28 24.93
N GLU A 312 1.07 -2.31 25.78
CA GLU A 312 0.73 -2.54 27.18
C GLU A 312 -0.46 -3.50 27.31
N LYS A 313 -1.60 -3.17 26.68
CA LYS A 313 -2.83 -3.99 26.75
C LYS A 313 -2.68 -5.38 26.09
N LEU A 314 -1.72 -5.60 25.20
CA LEU A 314 -1.44 -6.90 24.58
C LEU A 314 -0.37 -7.75 25.27
N SER A 315 0.48 -7.15 26.11
CA SER A 315 1.68 -7.78 26.69
C SER A 315 1.46 -9.18 27.28
N ASP A 316 0.55 -9.32 28.25
CA ASP A 316 0.18 -10.59 28.89
C ASP A 316 -0.31 -11.67 27.92
N ARG A 317 -0.94 -11.25 26.81
CA ARG A 317 -1.48 -12.17 25.81
C ARG A 317 -0.43 -12.57 24.79
N ALA A 318 0.40 -11.62 24.34
CA ALA A 318 1.54 -11.90 23.48
C ALA A 318 2.53 -12.86 24.16
N ALA A 319 2.79 -12.70 25.46
CA ALA A 319 3.59 -13.64 26.24
C ALA A 319 3.02 -15.07 26.22
N LYS A 320 1.70 -15.23 26.38
CA LYS A 320 1.03 -16.54 26.27
C LYS A 320 1.10 -17.10 24.84
N ASP A 321 0.96 -16.25 23.82
CA ASP A 321 1.10 -16.63 22.41
C ASP A 321 2.52 -17.16 22.11
N PHE A 322 3.56 -16.53 22.66
CA PHE A 322 4.95 -17.02 22.53
C PHE A 322 5.22 -18.30 23.31
N GLU A 323 4.75 -18.45 24.55
CA GLU A 323 4.90 -19.73 25.27
C GLU A 323 4.15 -20.87 24.55
N MET A 324 2.95 -20.64 23.98
CA MET A 324 2.27 -21.65 23.15
C MET A 324 3.08 -22.06 21.90
N MET A 325 3.77 -21.12 21.25
CA MET A 325 4.66 -21.43 20.11
C MET A 325 5.91 -22.20 20.55
N LYS A 326 6.47 -21.88 21.71
CA LYS A 326 7.64 -22.53 22.31
C LYS A 326 7.33 -23.95 22.80
N ASP A 327 6.15 -24.18 23.37
CA ASP A 327 5.64 -25.51 23.71
C ASP A 327 5.50 -26.37 22.43
N MET A 328 4.95 -25.80 21.36
CA MET A 328 4.85 -26.48 20.06
C MET A 328 6.22 -26.79 19.46
N LYS A 329 7.18 -25.85 19.53
CA LYS A 329 8.57 -26.08 19.12
C LYS A 329 9.22 -27.20 19.93
N THR A 330 9.05 -27.19 21.25
CA THR A 330 9.59 -28.22 22.15
C THR A 330 8.99 -29.60 21.87
N LYS A 331 7.69 -29.67 21.53
CA LYS A 331 6.98 -30.90 21.12
C LYS A 331 7.51 -31.47 19.80
N LEU A 332 7.77 -30.63 18.80
CA LEU A 332 8.18 -31.06 17.45
C LEU A 332 9.70 -31.22 17.28
N ASN A 333 10.50 -30.39 17.96
CA ASN A 333 11.95 -30.44 17.97
C ASN A 333 12.53 -30.34 19.40
N PRO A 334 12.50 -31.43 20.20
CA PRO A 334 13.01 -31.43 21.58
C PRO A 334 14.51 -31.11 21.73
N ARG A 335 15.26 -31.01 20.62
CA ARG A 335 16.70 -30.68 20.61
C ARG A 335 16.98 -29.18 20.55
N ASN A 336 15.99 -28.36 20.20
CA ASN A 336 16.10 -26.91 20.12
C ASN A 336 14.78 -26.27 20.60
N ALA A 337 14.68 -25.98 21.89
CA ALA A 337 13.45 -25.45 22.50
C ALA A 337 13.31 -23.92 22.43
N ASP A 338 14.39 -23.19 22.13
CA ASP A 338 14.39 -21.72 22.16
C ASP A 338 13.65 -21.15 20.94
N LEU A 339 12.62 -20.34 21.18
CA LEU A 339 11.81 -19.72 20.13
C LEU A 339 12.50 -18.46 19.58
N MET A 340 12.82 -18.44 18.29
CA MET A 340 13.55 -17.37 17.62
C MET A 340 12.68 -16.63 16.58
N PRO A 341 13.07 -15.43 16.09
CA PRO A 341 12.25 -14.68 15.13
C PRO A 341 11.89 -15.41 13.83
N TRP A 342 12.74 -16.33 13.36
CA TRP A 342 12.47 -17.18 12.18
C TRP A 342 11.52 -18.34 12.46
N ASP A 343 11.17 -18.59 13.72
CA ASP A 343 10.25 -19.64 14.15
C ASP A 343 8.80 -19.13 14.22
N HIS A 344 8.60 -17.83 14.45
CA HIS A 344 7.28 -17.25 14.71
C HIS A 344 6.25 -17.54 13.60
N PRO A 345 6.48 -17.23 12.30
CA PRO A 345 5.46 -17.48 11.28
C PRO A 345 5.15 -18.98 11.10
N TYR A 346 6.17 -19.83 11.26
CA TYR A 346 6.01 -21.28 11.19
C TYR A 346 5.13 -21.81 12.33
N TYR A 347 5.48 -21.53 13.59
CA TYR A 347 4.75 -22.10 14.72
C TYR A 347 3.39 -21.46 14.95
N SER A 348 3.16 -20.20 14.56
CA SER A 348 1.80 -19.64 14.54
C SER A 348 0.94 -20.34 13.46
N GLY A 349 1.50 -20.62 12.27
CA GLY A 349 0.89 -21.44 11.24
C GLY A 349 0.57 -22.87 11.70
N VAL A 350 1.52 -23.56 12.34
CA VAL A 350 1.34 -24.92 12.89
C VAL A 350 0.26 -24.94 13.97
N LEU A 351 0.25 -23.97 14.90
CA LEU A 351 -0.79 -23.87 15.93
C LEU A 351 -2.18 -23.64 15.34
N ARG A 352 -2.30 -22.83 14.28
CA ARG A 352 -3.55 -22.62 13.53
C ARG A 352 -4.02 -23.92 12.86
N ALA A 353 -3.09 -24.63 12.20
CA ALA A 353 -3.38 -25.90 11.55
C ALA A 353 -3.79 -27.00 12.54
N GLU A 354 -3.05 -27.20 13.64
CA GLU A 354 -3.34 -28.23 14.65
C GLU A 354 -4.67 -27.97 15.38
N ARG A 355 -4.98 -26.72 15.74
CA ARG A 355 -6.21 -26.39 16.48
C ARG A 355 -7.46 -26.39 15.63
N TYR A 356 -7.39 -25.87 14.40
CA TYR A 356 -8.58 -25.59 13.59
C TYR A 356 -8.66 -26.40 12.31
N ASN A 357 -7.70 -27.26 12.00
CA ASN A 357 -7.65 -28.10 10.80
C ASN A 357 -7.94 -27.30 9.50
N ILE A 358 -7.12 -26.26 9.28
CA ILE A 358 -7.22 -25.34 8.15
C ILE A 358 -6.15 -25.69 7.13
N GLU A 359 -6.45 -26.68 6.30
CA GLU A 359 -5.69 -26.95 5.10
C GLU A 359 -6.23 -26.11 3.93
N PRO A 360 -5.41 -25.37 3.17
CA PRO A 360 -5.89 -24.60 2.02
C PRO A 360 -6.66 -25.42 0.99
N GLY A 361 -6.31 -26.71 0.83
CA GLY A 361 -7.00 -27.65 -0.05
C GLY A 361 -8.45 -27.98 0.36
N LEU A 362 -8.80 -27.81 1.64
CA LEU A 362 -10.16 -28.03 2.16
C LEU A 362 -11.08 -26.83 1.84
N TYR A 363 -10.52 -25.61 1.83
CA TYR A 363 -11.29 -24.37 1.68
C TYR A 363 -11.31 -23.84 0.24
N SER A 364 -10.19 -23.88 -0.48
CA SER A 364 -10.07 -23.29 -1.83
C SER A 364 -11.09 -23.79 -2.86
N PRO A 365 -11.57 -25.06 -2.83
CA PRO A 365 -12.64 -25.51 -3.71
C PRO A 365 -13.96 -24.73 -3.61
N PHE A 366 -14.22 -24.02 -2.51
CA PHE A 366 -15.41 -23.18 -2.32
C PHE A 366 -15.24 -21.74 -2.84
N PHE A 367 -14.01 -21.32 -3.12
CA PHE A 367 -13.63 -19.96 -3.48
C PHE A 367 -13.05 -19.88 -4.90
N SER A 368 -13.83 -20.34 -5.89
CA SER A 368 -13.47 -20.05 -7.28
C SER A 368 -13.62 -18.54 -7.57
N LEU A 369 -12.71 -17.96 -8.35
CA LEU A 369 -12.65 -16.52 -8.63
C LEU A 369 -14.00 -15.91 -9.03
N GLY A 370 -14.74 -16.54 -9.94
CA GLY A 370 -16.06 -16.06 -10.35
C GLY A 370 -17.12 -16.14 -9.26
N ALA A 371 -16.99 -17.05 -8.29
CA ALA A 371 -17.86 -17.08 -7.11
C ALA A 371 -17.54 -15.89 -6.19
N CYS A 372 -16.27 -15.58 -5.96
CA CYS A 372 -15.86 -14.40 -5.19
C CYS A 372 -16.34 -13.10 -5.85
N MET A 373 -16.23 -12.99 -7.17
CA MET A 373 -16.75 -11.84 -7.94
C MET A 373 -18.29 -11.74 -7.92
N GLU A 374 -19.00 -12.87 -7.90
CA GLU A 374 -20.45 -12.90 -7.65
C GLU A 374 -20.80 -12.41 -6.24
N GLY A 375 -20.02 -12.82 -5.23
CA GLY A 375 -20.14 -12.36 -3.86
C GLY A 375 -20.02 -10.85 -3.72
N LEU A 376 -18.98 -10.26 -4.33
CA LEU A 376 -18.78 -8.82 -4.37
C LEU A 376 -19.94 -8.11 -5.10
N ASN A 377 -20.35 -8.60 -6.28
CA ASN A 377 -21.48 -8.06 -7.03
C ASN A 377 -22.78 -8.06 -6.20
N SER A 378 -23.08 -9.19 -5.54
CA SER A 378 -24.26 -9.36 -4.68
C SER A 378 -24.22 -8.44 -3.46
N LEU A 379 -23.07 -8.33 -2.79
CA LEU A 379 -22.85 -7.48 -1.62
C LEU A 379 -23.07 -6.00 -1.98
N PHE A 380 -22.40 -5.48 -3.00
CA PHE A 380 -22.54 -4.06 -3.38
C PHE A 380 -23.92 -3.74 -3.98
N SER A 381 -24.58 -4.71 -4.64
CA SER A 381 -25.95 -4.51 -5.14
C SER A 381 -26.94 -4.34 -3.99
N GLN A 382 -26.84 -5.18 -2.95
CA GLN A 382 -27.68 -5.09 -1.77
C GLN A 382 -27.33 -3.85 -0.92
N LEU A 383 -26.04 -3.65 -0.62
CA LEU A 383 -25.56 -2.64 0.32
C LEU A 383 -25.58 -1.21 -0.24
N LEU A 384 -25.27 -1.01 -1.52
CA LEU A 384 -24.99 0.30 -2.13
C LEU A 384 -25.72 0.55 -3.46
N GLY A 385 -26.56 -0.38 -3.93
CA GLY A 385 -27.24 -0.27 -5.21
C GLY A 385 -26.32 -0.38 -6.43
N VAL A 386 -25.11 -0.92 -6.25
CA VAL A 386 -24.09 -1.00 -7.29
C VAL A 386 -23.94 -2.42 -7.80
N SER A 387 -24.09 -2.57 -9.12
CA SER A 387 -23.87 -3.81 -9.85
C SER A 387 -22.63 -3.71 -10.73
N PHE A 388 -22.01 -4.86 -11.00
CA PHE A 388 -20.93 -4.98 -11.98
C PHE A 388 -21.47 -5.50 -13.31
N GLN A 389 -20.93 -5.01 -14.42
CA GLN A 389 -21.26 -5.45 -15.76
C GLN A 389 -19.97 -5.71 -16.54
N THR A 390 -19.83 -6.93 -17.07
CA THR A 390 -18.62 -7.32 -17.82
C THR A 390 -18.67 -6.77 -19.23
N GLU A 391 -17.73 -5.91 -19.58
CA GLU A 391 -17.55 -5.43 -20.95
C GLU A 391 -16.42 -6.20 -21.64
N GLN A 392 -16.54 -6.36 -22.97
CA GLN A 392 -15.44 -6.85 -23.78
C GLN A 392 -14.51 -5.68 -24.11
N PRO A 393 -13.21 -5.74 -23.78
CA PRO A 393 -12.28 -4.68 -24.16
C PRO A 393 -12.13 -4.61 -25.68
N GLU A 394 -12.04 -3.39 -26.20
CA GLU A 394 -11.73 -3.11 -27.59
C GLU A 394 -10.28 -3.49 -27.95
N LYS A 395 -9.94 -3.43 -29.23
CA LYS A 395 -8.62 -3.80 -29.73
C LYS A 395 -7.56 -2.79 -29.27
N GLY A 396 -6.58 -3.27 -28.50
CA GLY A 396 -5.53 -2.44 -27.92
C GLY A 396 -5.90 -1.71 -26.62
N GLU A 397 -7.13 -1.84 -26.13
CA GLU A 397 -7.57 -1.24 -24.86
C GLU A 397 -6.84 -1.84 -23.64
N VAL A 398 -6.42 -3.11 -23.74
CA VAL A 398 -5.74 -3.88 -22.67
C VAL A 398 -4.37 -4.40 -23.11
N TRP A 399 -3.45 -4.47 -22.14
CA TRP A 399 -2.05 -4.87 -22.29
C TRP A 399 -1.80 -6.38 -22.24
N CYS A 400 -2.77 -7.17 -21.77
CA CYS A 400 -2.69 -8.63 -21.69
C CYS A 400 -4.09 -9.24 -21.94
N GLU A 401 -4.15 -10.45 -22.48
CA GLU A 401 -5.42 -11.06 -22.92
C GLU A 401 -6.36 -11.44 -21.77
N ASP A 402 -5.82 -11.79 -20.61
CA ASP A 402 -6.60 -12.17 -19.42
C ASP A 402 -7.19 -10.97 -18.64
N VAL A 403 -6.88 -9.74 -19.06
CA VAL A 403 -7.39 -8.52 -18.41
C VAL A 403 -8.87 -8.35 -18.74
N ARG A 404 -9.70 -8.26 -17.71
CA ARG A 404 -11.16 -8.11 -17.82
C ARG A 404 -11.58 -6.70 -17.50
N LYS A 405 -12.55 -6.16 -18.25
CA LYS A 405 -13.13 -4.84 -18.00
C LYS A 405 -14.50 -4.98 -17.33
N LEU A 406 -14.67 -4.27 -16.23
CA LEU A 406 -15.94 -4.13 -15.51
C LEU A 406 -16.42 -2.68 -15.62
N ALA A 407 -17.63 -2.49 -16.13
CA ALA A 407 -18.43 -1.31 -15.88
C ALA A 407 -19.09 -1.42 -14.50
N VAL A 408 -18.99 -0.36 -13.70
CA VAL A 408 -19.58 -0.29 -12.36
C VAL A 408 -20.83 0.59 -12.47
N VAL A 409 -22.01 0.05 -12.16
CA VAL A 409 -23.30 0.70 -12.48
C VAL A 409 -24.20 0.78 -11.25
N HIS A 410 -24.61 2.00 -10.90
CA HIS A 410 -25.59 2.27 -9.85
C HIS A 410 -27.01 2.26 -10.40
N GLU A 411 -27.94 1.70 -9.64
CA GLU A 411 -29.37 1.59 -9.97
C GLU A 411 -30.05 2.92 -10.36
N THR A 412 -29.61 4.07 -9.82
CA THR A 412 -30.21 5.40 -10.11
C THR A 412 -29.23 6.43 -10.71
N GLU A 413 -27.92 6.28 -10.55
CA GLU A 413 -26.93 7.19 -11.15
C GLU A 413 -26.43 6.70 -12.53
N GLY A 414 -26.68 5.43 -12.88
CA GLY A 414 -26.13 4.81 -14.09
C GLY A 414 -24.65 4.46 -13.92
N LEU A 415 -23.86 4.65 -14.98
CA LEU A 415 -22.44 4.26 -15.01
C LEU A 415 -21.60 5.13 -14.05
N LEU A 416 -20.94 4.47 -13.11
CA LEU A 416 -20.08 5.09 -12.09
C LEU A 416 -18.60 5.17 -12.48
N GLY A 417 -18.13 4.27 -13.34
CA GLY A 417 -16.73 4.16 -13.75
C GLY A 417 -16.36 2.76 -14.23
N TYR A 418 -15.05 2.55 -14.44
CA TYR A 418 -14.52 1.28 -14.95
C TYR A 418 -13.39 0.72 -14.09
N ILE A 419 -13.41 -0.60 -13.87
CA ILE A 419 -12.34 -1.37 -13.23
C ILE A 419 -11.75 -2.32 -14.27
N TYR A 420 -10.43 -2.32 -14.42
CA TYR A 420 -9.68 -3.32 -15.16
C TYR A 420 -9.11 -4.35 -14.18
N CYS A 421 -9.45 -5.62 -14.34
CA CYS A 421 -9.01 -6.70 -13.46
C CYS A 421 -7.83 -7.45 -14.10
N ASP A 422 -6.62 -7.25 -13.58
CA ASP A 422 -5.38 -7.93 -13.97
C ASP A 422 -4.97 -8.90 -12.85
N PHE A 423 -5.68 -10.01 -12.76
CA PHE A 423 -5.67 -10.85 -11.56
C PHE A 423 -4.66 -11.99 -11.54
N PHE A 424 -4.04 -12.37 -12.66
CA PHE A 424 -3.18 -13.55 -12.70
C PHE A 424 -1.69 -13.21 -12.66
N HIS A 425 -0.90 -14.09 -12.05
CA HIS A 425 0.55 -14.09 -12.16
C HIS A 425 0.99 -14.26 -13.64
N ARG A 426 2.05 -13.52 -14.03
CA ARG A 426 2.78 -13.68 -15.30
C ARG A 426 4.25 -13.26 -15.12
N PRO A 427 5.17 -13.63 -16.05
CA PRO A 427 6.52 -13.09 -16.08
C PRO A 427 6.54 -11.55 -16.13
N ASP A 428 7.61 -10.95 -15.58
CA ASP A 428 7.86 -9.50 -15.44
C ASP A 428 6.82 -8.67 -14.68
N LYS A 429 5.66 -9.23 -14.32
CA LYS A 429 4.70 -8.61 -13.39
C LYS A 429 5.20 -8.82 -11.95
N PRO A 430 5.23 -7.79 -11.10
CA PRO A 430 5.59 -7.97 -9.70
C PRO A 430 4.53 -8.83 -8.98
N ASN A 431 4.97 -9.69 -8.05
CA ASN A 431 4.09 -10.47 -7.18
C ASN A 431 3.53 -9.55 -6.09
N GLN A 432 2.58 -8.70 -6.48
CA GLN A 432 2.00 -7.64 -5.66
C GLN A 432 0.53 -7.48 -6.03
N ASP A 433 -0.29 -7.32 -5.00
CA ASP A 433 -1.71 -7.07 -5.11
C ASP A 433 -1.94 -5.58 -4.77
N CYS A 434 -2.68 -4.84 -5.60
CA CYS A 434 -2.69 -3.38 -5.61
C CYS A 434 -3.79 -2.75 -6.48
N HIS A 435 -4.33 -1.62 -6.02
CA HIS A 435 -5.25 -0.74 -6.75
C HIS A 435 -4.53 0.46 -7.40
N PHE A 436 -4.55 0.57 -8.73
CA PHE A 436 -4.03 1.74 -9.45
C PHE A 436 -5.15 2.65 -9.93
N THR A 437 -5.05 3.96 -9.65
CA THR A 437 -5.83 4.96 -10.40
C THR A 437 -5.22 5.13 -11.79
N ILE A 438 -6.05 5.20 -12.82
CA ILE A 438 -5.65 5.53 -14.21
C ILE A 438 -6.22 6.88 -14.63
N ARG A 439 -7.44 7.17 -14.18
CA ARG A 439 -8.08 8.48 -14.28
C ARG A 439 -8.98 8.64 -13.07
N GLY A 440 -8.75 9.67 -12.26
CA GLY A 440 -9.66 9.97 -11.15
C GLY A 440 -10.98 10.62 -11.59
N GLY A 441 -11.99 10.52 -10.73
CA GLY A 441 -13.31 11.12 -10.92
C GLY A 441 -13.34 12.60 -10.52
N ARG A 442 -14.02 13.44 -11.32
CA ARG A 442 -14.20 14.88 -11.04
C ARG A 442 -15.45 15.42 -11.72
N ARG A 443 -15.92 16.59 -11.29
CA ARG A 443 -16.88 17.39 -12.06
C ARG A 443 -16.16 18.21 -13.13
N LEU A 444 -16.77 18.33 -14.31
CA LEU A 444 -16.31 19.14 -15.43
C LEU A 444 -17.09 20.46 -15.51
N GLN A 445 -16.50 21.48 -16.14
CA GLN A 445 -17.12 22.81 -16.28
C GLN A 445 -18.45 22.80 -17.07
N ASN A 446 -18.64 21.84 -17.96
CA ASN A 446 -19.90 21.62 -18.69
C ASN A 446 -21.00 20.94 -17.85
N GLY A 447 -20.75 20.70 -16.55
CA GLY A 447 -21.66 20.05 -15.62
C GLY A 447 -21.62 18.52 -15.62
N GLN A 448 -20.98 17.88 -16.61
CA GLN A 448 -20.81 16.43 -16.67
C GLN A 448 -19.81 15.93 -15.62
N TYR A 449 -19.84 14.63 -15.32
CA TYR A 449 -18.89 13.97 -14.44
C TYR A 449 -17.85 13.18 -15.26
N GLN A 450 -16.56 13.42 -15.03
CA GLN A 450 -15.49 12.58 -15.53
C GLN A 450 -15.50 11.27 -14.74
N LEU A 451 -15.76 10.16 -15.42
CA LEU A 451 -15.82 8.86 -14.76
C LEU A 451 -14.43 8.35 -14.35
N PRO A 452 -14.25 7.84 -13.13
CA PRO A 452 -13.01 7.18 -12.71
C PRO A 452 -12.73 5.92 -13.54
N VAL A 453 -11.44 5.64 -13.69
CA VAL A 453 -10.89 4.41 -14.29
C VAL A 453 -9.75 3.93 -13.39
N VAL A 454 -9.79 2.65 -13.00
CA VAL A 454 -8.82 2.03 -12.10
C VAL A 454 -8.40 0.65 -12.61
N VAL A 455 -7.24 0.16 -12.17
CA VAL A 455 -6.82 -1.24 -12.31
C VAL A 455 -6.79 -1.88 -10.93
N LEU A 456 -7.36 -3.08 -10.80
CA LEU A 456 -7.05 -3.99 -9.71
C LEU A 456 -6.08 -5.04 -10.24
N MET A 457 -4.84 -4.97 -9.75
CA MET A 457 -3.78 -5.91 -10.07
C MET A 457 -3.67 -6.90 -8.92
N LEU A 458 -3.79 -8.20 -9.19
CA LEU A 458 -3.55 -9.29 -8.22
C LEU A 458 -2.62 -10.35 -8.81
N SER A 459 -2.07 -11.23 -7.98
CA SER A 459 -1.12 -12.29 -8.36
C SER A 459 -1.68 -13.70 -8.15
N LEU A 460 -2.95 -13.91 -8.52
CA LEU A 460 -3.66 -15.17 -8.33
C LEU A 460 -3.16 -16.29 -9.26
N PRO A 461 -3.32 -17.57 -8.87
CA PRO A 461 -3.03 -18.70 -9.74
C PRO A 461 -4.01 -18.76 -10.94
N PRO A 462 -3.52 -19.04 -12.16
CA PRO A 462 -4.38 -19.14 -13.35
C PRO A 462 -5.26 -20.40 -13.33
N PRO A 463 -6.41 -20.40 -14.03
CA PRO A 463 -7.31 -21.55 -14.09
C PRO A 463 -6.67 -22.76 -14.80
N SER A 464 -6.78 -23.95 -14.20
CA SER A 464 -6.27 -25.20 -14.78
C SER A 464 -7.18 -25.73 -15.91
N SER A 465 -6.80 -26.84 -16.55
CA SER A 465 -7.64 -27.50 -17.55
C SER A 465 -8.88 -28.19 -16.97
N SER A 466 -8.91 -28.42 -15.65
CA SER A 466 -9.95 -29.19 -14.95
C SER A 466 -10.65 -28.42 -13.82
N ALA A 467 -10.16 -27.22 -13.46
CA ALA A 467 -10.72 -26.37 -12.42
C ALA A 467 -10.61 -24.88 -12.80
N PRO A 468 -11.55 -24.02 -12.34
CA PRO A 468 -11.38 -22.57 -12.41
C PRO A 468 -10.19 -22.12 -11.55
N ALA A 469 -9.87 -20.82 -11.56
CA ALA A 469 -8.94 -20.26 -10.59
C ALA A 469 -9.57 -20.38 -9.19
N LEU A 470 -8.92 -21.12 -8.30
CA LEU A 470 -9.34 -21.35 -6.90
C LEU A 470 -8.45 -20.50 -5.98
N LEU A 471 -9.07 -19.72 -5.10
CA LEU A 471 -8.40 -18.82 -4.18
C LEU A 471 -8.27 -19.50 -2.81
N THR A 472 -7.17 -19.26 -2.11
CA THR A 472 -7.11 -19.52 -0.67
C THR A 472 -8.01 -18.53 0.08
N PRO A 473 -8.39 -18.78 1.35
CA PRO A 473 -9.12 -17.79 2.13
C PRO A 473 -8.44 -16.42 2.21
N GLY A 474 -7.10 -16.39 2.31
CA GLY A 474 -6.32 -15.15 2.29
C GLY A 474 -6.37 -14.43 0.95
N MET A 475 -6.28 -15.15 -0.18
CA MET A 475 -6.45 -14.55 -1.52
C MET A 475 -7.87 -14.00 -1.73
N MET A 476 -8.88 -14.66 -1.17
CA MET A 476 -10.27 -14.20 -1.21
C MET A 476 -10.47 -12.92 -0.40
N GLU A 477 -9.91 -12.87 0.80
CA GLU A 477 -9.90 -11.67 1.64
C GLU A 477 -9.17 -10.50 0.98
N ASN A 478 -8.02 -10.75 0.36
CA ASN A 478 -7.25 -9.72 -0.34
C ASN A 478 -7.98 -9.16 -1.57
N LEU A 479 -8.69 -10.01 -2.33
CA LEU A 479 -9.58 -9.57 -3.41
C LEU A 479 -10.72 -8.66 -2.88
N PHE A 480 -11.24 -8.91 -1.67
CA PHE A 480 -12.23 -8.04 -1.03
C PHE A 480 -11.62 -6.71 -0.57
N HIS A 481 -10.43 -6.74 0.03
CA HIS A 481 -9.67 -5.55 0.43
C HIS A 481 -9.43 -4.61 -0.76
N GLU A 482 -8.85 -5.12 -1.84
CA GLU A 482 -8.57 -4.35 -3.06
C GLU A 482 -9.84 -3.83 -3.75
N MET A 483 -10.92 -4.62 -3.75
CA MET A 483 -12.22 -4.14 -4.23
C MET A 483 -12.78 -3.01 -3.37
N GLY A 484 -12.45 -2.95 -2.07
CA GLY A 484 -12.76 -1.81 -1.20
C GLY A 484 -12.12 -0.50 -1.69
N HIS A 485 -10.85 -0.52 -2.09
CA HIS A 485 -10.18 0.64 -2.71
C HIS A 485 -10.82 1.01 -4.05
N ALA A 486 -11.08 0.04 -4.94
CA ALA A 486 -11.75 0.31 -6.21
C ALA A 486 -13.13 0.93 -5.99
N MET A 487 -13.92 0.43 -5.05
CA MET A 487 -15.24 0.98 -4.74
C MET A 487 -15.18 2.37 -4.09
N HIS A 488 -14.16 2.67 -3.29
CA HIS A 488 -13.89 4.03 -2.82
C HIS A 488 -13.64 4.98 -4.01
N SER A 489 -12.85 4.55 -5.00
CA SER A 489 -12.64 5.31 -6.25
C SER A 489 -13.90 5.45 -7.12
N MET A 490 -14.77 4.44 -7.19
CA MET A 490 -16.02 4.50 -7.97
C MET A 490 -17.10 5.36 -7.32
N LEU A 491 -17.14 5.40 -5.99
CA LEU A 491 -18.17 6.09 -5.20
C LEU A 491 -17.75 7.48 -4.71
N GLY A 492 -16.45 7.79 -4.74
CA GLY A 492 -15.90 9.14 -4.50
C GLY A 492 -16.39 10.14 -5.56
N ARG A 493 -17.54 10.78 -5.30
CA ARG A 493 -18.22 11.73 -6.20
C ARG A 493 -17.74 13.17 -5.99
N THR A 494 -16.43 13.36 -5.85
CA THR A 494 -15.81 14.67 -5.59
C THR A 494 -15.96 15.62 -6.78
N ARG A 495 -16.02 16.93 -6.50
CA ARG A 495 -16.01 17.97 -7.54
C ARG A 495 -14.63 18.11 -8.16
N TYR A 496 -13.60 18.00 -7.32
CA TYR A 496 -12.20 18.21 -7.66
C TYR A 496 -11.45 16.88 -7.80
N GLN A 497 -10.53 16.82 -8.77
CA GLN A 497 -9.68 15.67 -9.03
C GLN A 497 -8.63 15.45 -7.95
N HIS A 498 -8.07 16.52 -7.40
CA HIS A 498 -7.00 16.49 -6.40
C HIS A 498 -7.35 15.66 -5.15
N VAL A 499 -8.65 15.53 -4.86
CA VAL A 499 -9.20 14.79 -3.71
C VAL A 499 -10.04 13.56 -4.10
N THR A 500 -9.94 13.10 -5.35
CA THR A 500 -10.75 12.00 -5.87
C THR A 500 -10.49 10.66 -5.17
N GLY A 501 -11.52 9.83 -4.99
CA GLY A 501 -11.39 8.44 -4.53
C GLY A 501 -10.47 8.27 -3.31
N THR A 502 -9.42 7.46 -3.48
CA THR A 502 -8.42 7.17 -2.43
C THR A 502 -7.39 8.29 -2.19
N ARG A 503 -7.47 9.46 -2.85
CA ARG A 503 -6.60 10.64 -2.59
C ARG A 503 -6.99 11.36 -1.30
N CYS A 504 -6.83 10.68 -0.16
CA CYS A 504 -7.10 11.17 1.19
C CYS A 504 -5.95 10.79 2.15
N SER A 505 -6.13 10.80 3.48
CA SER A 505 -5.03 10.45 4.39
C SER A 505 -4.71 8.95 4.37
N THR A 506 -3.43 8.60 4.45
CA THR A 506 -2.93 7.22 4.48
C THR A 506 -3.63 6.39 5.54
N ASP A 507 -3.81 6.95 6.74
CA ASP A 507 -4.48 6.28 7.86
C ASP A 507 -6.01 6.18 7.72
N PHE A 508 -6.61 6.78 6.69
CA PHE A 508 -8.05 6.70 6.42
C PHE A 508 -8.40 5.89 5.16
N ALA A 509 -7.63 5.95 4.07
CA ALA A 509 -8.06 5.24 2.85
C ALA A 509 -7.97 3.71 2.94
N GLU A 510 -7.25 3.20 3.93
CA GLU A 510 -7.25 1.79 4.37
C GLU A 510 -8.53 1.39 5.13
N VAL A 511 -9.30 2.35 5.67
CA VAL A 511 -10.52 2.03 6.44
C VAL A 511 -11.58 1.37 5.55
N PRO A 512 -11.87 1.86 4.32
CA PRO A 512 -12.77 1.17 3.39
C PRO A 512 -12.33 -0.23 2.95
N SER A 513 -11.03 -0.47 2.75
CA SER A 513 -10.50 -1.77 2.30
C SER A 513 -10.50 -2.78 3.43
N ILE A 514 -9.97 -2.42 4.61
CA ILE A 514 -10.00 -3.28 5.80
C ILE A 514 -11.45 -3.56 6.25
N LEU A 515 -12.38 -2.63 6.07
CA LEU A 515 -13.80 -2.90 6.34
C LEU A 515 -14.34 -4.05 5.46
N MET A 516 -13.86 -4.21 4.22
CA MET A 516 -14.23 -5.34 3.36
C MET A 516 -13.66 -6.68 3.85
N GLU A 517 -12.55 -6.70 4.61
CA GLU A 517 -12.04 -7.93 5.27
C GLU A 517 -13.07 -8.48 6.28
N TYR A 518 -13.74 -7.61 7.04
CA TYR A 518 -14.82 -8.03 7.95
C TYR A 518 -16.03 -8.58 7.20
N PHE A 519 -16.41 -7.98 6.05
CA PHE A 519 -17.44 -8.56 5.17
C PHE A 519 -17.01 -9.92 4.60
N ALA A 520 -15.74 -10.08 4.19
CA ALA A 520 -15.18 -11.34 3.70
C ALA A 520 -15.12 -12.44 4.78
N SER A 521 -15.05 -12.05 6.06
CA SER A 521 -15.03 -12.96 7.21
C SER A 521 -16.42 -13.28 7.79
N ASP A 522 -17.50 -12.58 7.39
CA ASP A 522 -18.84 -12.82 7.92
C ASP A 522 -19.56 -13.99 7.22
N TYR A 523 -19.97 -15.02 7.98
CA TYR A 523 -20.67 -16.19 7.42
C TYR A 523 -21.91 -15.84 6.59
N ARG A 524 -22.67 -14.79 6.93
CA ARG A 524 -23.89 -14.40 6.19
C ARG A 524 -23.53 -13.88 4.80
N VAL A 525 -22.37 -13.26 4.64
CA VAL A 525 -21.81 -12.78 3.37
C VAL A 525 -21.18 -13.94 2.60
N VAL A 526 -20.26 -14.69 3.23
CA VAL A 526 -19.59 -15.85 2.63
C VAL A 526 -20.58 -16.88 2.11
N ASN A 527 -21.64 -17.17 2.87
CA ASN A 527 -22.68 -18.11 2.46
C ASN A 527 -23.53 -17.64 1.26
N GLN A 528 -23.48 -16.36 0.84
CA GLN A 528 -24.14 -15.96 -0.41
C GLN A 528 -23.47 -16.59 -1.64
N PHE A 529 -22.14 -16.73 -1.63
CA PHE A 529 -21.36 -17.06 -2.83
C PHE A 529 -20.43 -18.26 -2.72
N ALA A 530 -19.91 -18.60 -1.54
CA ALA A 530 -18.97 -19.70 -1.36
C ALA A 530 -19.64 -21.05 -1.66
N ARG A 531 -19.27 -21.68 -2.77
CA ARG A 531 -19.89 -22.90 -3.31
C ARG A 531 -18.80 -23.80 -3.87
N HIS A 532 -18.78 -25.06 -3.46
CA HIS A 532 -17.78 -26.02 -3.94
C HIS A 532 -17.88 -26.22 -5.45
N TYR A 533 -16.83 -25.89 -6.20
CA TYR A 533 -16.88 -25.74 -7.67
C TYR A 533 -17.38 -26.97 -8.45
N GLN A 534 -17.22 -28.19 -7.89
CA GLN A 534 -17.71 -29.43 -8.51
C GLN A 534 -19.09 -29.91 -8.04
N THR A 535 -19.52 -29.53 -6.83
CA THR A 535 -20.69 -30.14 -6.15
C THR A 535 -21.80 -29.14 -5.87
N GLY A 536 -21.52 -27.84 -5.95
CA GLY A 536 -22.46 -26.76 -5.65
C GLY A 536 -22.81 -26.61 -4.17
N GLN A 537 -22.20 -27.39 -3.27
CA GLN A 537 -22.52 -27.32 -1.84
C GLN A 537 -21.99 -26.02 -1.22
N PRO A 538 -22.75 -25.38 -0.31
CA PRO A 538 -22.29 -24.19 0.41
C PRO A 538 -21.18 -24.53 1.39
N LEU A 539 -20.33 -23.55 1.69
CA LEU A 539 -19.32 -23.66 2.75
C LEU A 539 -20.03 -23.71 4.13
N PRO A 540 -19.85 -24.76 4.95
CA PRO A 540 -20.52 -24.88 6.25
C PRO A 540 -20.17 -23.75 7.23
N LYS A 541 -21.12 -23.35 8.09
CA LYS A 541 -20.90 -22.32 9.11
C LYS A 541 -19.68 -22.62 9.99
N SER A 542 -19.55 -23.86 10.46
CA SER A 542 -18.42 -24.28 11.30
C SER A 542 -17.07 -24.11 10.60
N MET A 543 -16.98 -24.31 9.28
CA MET A 543 -15.73 -24.05 8.55
C MET A 543 -15.37 -22.56 8.54
N VAL A 544 -16.35 -21.66 8.40
CA VAL A 544 -16.12 -20.21 8.46
C VAL A 544 -15.77 -19.78 9.88
N SER A 545 -16.48 -20.28 10.90
CA SER A 545 -16.15 -20.01 12.31
C SER A 545 -14.72 -20.46 12.66
N ARG A 546 -14.31 -21.68 12.27
CA ARG A 546 -12.92 -22.15 12.47
C ARG A 546 -11.89 -21.26 11.79
N LEU A 547 -12.17 -20.76 10.58
CA LEU A 547 -11.32 -19.80 9.89
C LEU A 547 -11.18 -18.50 10.69
N CYS A 548 -12.29 -17.93 11.16
CA CYS A 548 -12.28 -16.68 11.92
C CYS A 548 -11.56 -16.82 13.27
N GLU A 549 -11.80 -17.89 14.03
CA GLU A 549 -11.12 -18.10 15.31
C GLU A 549 -9.62 -18.41 15.14
N SER A 550 -9.22 -19.05 14.04
CA SER A 550 -7.80 -19.32 13.77
C SER A 550 -6.95 -18.05 13.65
N LYS A 551 -7.52 -16.95 13.13
CA LYS A 551 -6.83 -15.65 13.05
C LYS A 551 -6.49 -15.10 14.44
N LYS A 552 -7.24 -15.50 15.48
CA LYS A 552 -7.04 -15.07 16.88
C LYS A 552 -5.95 -15.88 17.60
N VAL A 553 -5.59 -17.05 17.07
CA VAL A 553 -4.43 -17.84 17.55
C VAL A 553 -3.16 -17.09 17.20
N CYS A 554 -2.29 -16.88 18.20
CA CYS A 554 -1.08 -16.06 18.07
C CYS A 554 -1.32 -14.59 17.67
N GLY A 555 -2.58 -14.13 17.67
CA GLY A 555 -2.96 -12.82 17.14
C GLY A 555 -2.40 -11.64 17.95
N ALA A 556 -2.08 -11.81 19.24
CA ALA A 556 -1.43 -10.76 20.01
C ALA A 556 0.08 -10.69 19.70
N ALA A 557 0.74 -11.84 19.49
CA ALA A 557 2.12 -11.89 19.01
C ALA A 557 2.26 -11.31 17.58
N ASP A 558 1.34 -11.64 16.67
CA ASP A 558 1.29 -11.04 15.32
C ASP A 558 1.03 -9.53 15.38
N THR A 559 0.14 -9.06 16.27
CA THR A 559 -0.11 -7.62 16.44
C THR A 559 1.10 -6.90 17.03
N GLN A 560 1.83 -7.51 17.98
CA GLN A 560 3.08 -6.94 18.52
C GLN A 560 4.19 -6.83 17.47
N LEU A 561 4.25 -7.74 16.48
CA LEU A 561 5.13 -7.60 15.32
C LEU A 561 4.81 -6.33 14.51
N GLN A 562 3.53 -6.05 14.29
CA GLN A 562 3.10 -4.83 13.58
C GLN A 562 3.35 -3.56 14.42
N VAL A 563 3.17 -3.62 15.74
CA VAL A 563 3.54 -2.52 16.65
C VAL A 563 5.03 -2.23 16.61
N PHE A 564 5.88 -3.26 16.64
CA PHE A 564 7.33 -3.14 16.48
C PHE A 564 7.71 -2.45 15.17
N TYR A 565 7.13 -2.87 14.04
CA TYR A 565 7.38 -2.25 12.73
C TYR A 565 6.94 -0.77 12.69
N ALA A 566 5.76 -0.46 13.24
CA ALA A 566 5.25 0.91 13.32
C ALA A 566 6.10 1.81 14.22
N ALA A 567 6.55 1.30 15.37
CA ALA A 567 7.40 2.03 16.31
C ALA A 567 8.80 2.28 15.70
N LEU A 568 9.39 1.28 15.03
CA LEU A 568 10.68 1.42 14.35
C LEU A 568 10.63 2.51 13.27
N ASP A 569 9.56 2.52 12.47
CA ASP A 569 9.31 3.54 11.45
C ASP A 569 9.15 4.95 12.05
N GLN A 570 8.42 5.10 13.17
CA GLN A 570 8.36 6.37 13.91
C GLN A 570 9.73 6.81 14.43
N ILE A 571 10.52 5.89 14.99
CA ILE A 571 11.81 6.21 15.61
C ILE A 571 12.83 6.64 14.56
N TYR A 572 12.95 5.92 13.43
CA TYR A 572 13.85 6.31 12.33
C TYR A 572 13.48 7.68 11.71
N HIS A 573 12.19 8.01 11.63
CA HIS A 573 11.71 9.30 11.12
C HIS A 573 11.53 10.38 12.21
N GLY A 574 11.91 10.06 13.44
CA GLY A 574 11.86 10.92 14.61
C GLY A 574 13.05 11.89 14.68
N LYS A 575 13.49 12.19 15.91
CA LYS A 575 14.70 12.99 16.15
C LYS A 575 15.93 12.07 16.03
N PRO A 576 16.97 12.41 15.25
CA PRO A 576 18.16 11.59 15.12
C PRO A 576 18.82 11.30 16.48
N GLN A 577 19.18 10.04 16.72
CA GLN A 577 19.70 9.58 18.02
C GLN A 577 21.23 9.42 18.08
N ASN A 578 21.96 9.77 17.01
CA ASN A 578 23.42 9.60 16.88
C ASN A 578 23.91 8.15 17.12
N ARG A 579 23.15 7.16 16.63
CA ARG A 579 23.37 5.73 16.79
C ARG A 579 23.10 5.00 15.48
N SER A 580 23.65 3.80 15.31
CA SER A 580 23.41 3.04 14.07
C SER A 580 21.96 2.59 13.95
N THR A 581 21.45 2.50 12.71
CA THR A 581 20.09 2.00 12.46
C THR A 581 19.87 0.58 12.99
N THR A 582 20.92 -0.26 13.03
CA THR A 582 20.89 -1.62 13.58
C THR A 582 20.80 -1.65 15.12
N GLU A 583 21.47 -0.74 15.84
CA GLU A 583 21.28 -0.61 17.29
C GLU A 583 19.85 -0.21 17.66
N ILE A 584 19.29 0.74 16.91
CA ILE A 584 17.90 1.19 17.08
C ILE A 584 16.92 0.05 16.77
N LEU A 585 17.18 -0.73 15.70
CA LEU A 585 16.40 -1.94 15.40
C LEU A 585 16.38 -2.89 16.59
N LYS A 586 17.55 -3.22 17.13
CA LYS A 586 17.70 -4.14 18.27
C LYS A 586 16.87 -3.69 19.47
N GLU A 587 17.04 -2.46 19.95
CA GLU A 587 16.30 -1.98 21.13
C GLU A 587 14.80 -1.87 20.90
N THR A 588 14.38 -1.47 19.70
CA THR A 588 12.95 -1.39 19.36
C THR A 588 12.34 -2.80 19.33
N GLN A 589 13.09 -3.80 18.85
CA GLN A 589 12.67 -5.20 18.88
C GLN A 589 12.56 -5.73 20.32
N GLU A 590 13.57 -5.46 21.16
CA GLU A 590 13.61 -5.84 22.58
C GLU A 590 12.47 -5.20 23.38
N LYS A 591 12.05 -3.97 23.03
CA LYS A 591 10.91 -3.28 23.67
C LYS A 591 9.53 -3.78 23.23
N PHE A 592 9.32 -4.01 21.93
CA PHE A 592 7.96 -4.20 21.38
C PHE A 592 7.65 -5.60 20.85
N TYR A 593 8.62 -6.35 20.31
CA TYR A 593 8.31 -7.62 19.64
C TYR A 593 8.21 -8.81 20.61
N GLY A 594 9.03 -8.83 21.66
CA GLY A 594 9.06 -9.93 22.65
C GLY A 594 9.92 -11.14 22.26
N LEU A 595 10.39 -11.25 21.02
CA LEU A 595 11.39 -12.24 20.60
C LEU A 595 12.81 -11.65 20.56
N PRO A 596 13.85 -12.43 20.91
CA PRO A 596 15.21 -11.93 21.01
C PRO A 596 15.77 -11.45 19.67
N TYR A 597 16.53 -10.37 19.71
CA TYR A 597 17.34 -9.95 18.57
C TYR A 597 18.43 -10.97 18.26
N VAL A 598 18.77 -11.16 16.99
CA VAL A 598 19.69 -12.21 16.52
C VAL A 598 21.11 -11.64 16.34
N PRO A 599 22.06 -11.87 17.27
CA PRO A 599 23.46 -11.54 17.04
C PRO A 599 24.10 -12.54 16.06
N ASN A 600 25.22 -12.13 15.45
CA ASN A 600 26.17 -12.97 14.73
C ASN A 600 25.61 -13.73 13.51
N THR A 601 25.81 -13.15 12.33
CA THR A 601 25.58 -13.80 11.03
C THR A 601 26.90 -14.23 10.38
N LEU A 602 26.92 -15.42 9.78
CA LEU A 602 28.06 -15.93 9.00
C LEU A 602 28.32 -15.02 7.80
N THR A 603 29.59 -14.79 7.45
CA THR A 603 29.99 -13.84 6.40
C THR A 603 29.45 -14.25 5.04
N ALA A 604 28.37 -13.59 4.58
CA ALA A 604 27.93 -13.70 3.20
C ALA A 604 28.93 -12.97 2.29
N VAL A 605 29.42 -13.64 1.25
CA VAL A 605 30.34 -13.02 0.29
C VAL A 605 29.52 -12.14 -0.66
N SER A 606 29.39 -10.85 -0.32
CA SER A 606 28.80 -9.85 -1.20
C SER A 606 29.68 -9.64 -2.45
N ALA A 607 29.35 -10.36 -3.52
CA ALA A 607 29.93 -10.16 -4.84
C ALA A 607 29.27 -8.95 -5.53
N THR A 608 29.61 -7.73 -5.10
CA THR A 608 29.17 -6.51 -5.77
C THR A 608 29.69 -6.45 -7.22
N PHE A 609 28.79 -6.11 -8.14
CA PHE A 609 29.02 -6.17 -9.58
C PHE A 609 29.96 -5.03 -10.06
N ARG A 610 31.28 -5.18 -9.87
CA ARG A 610 32.28 -4.23 -10.40
C ARG A 610 32.52 -4.41 -11.91
N GLY A 611 31.49 -4.13 -12.70
CA GLY A 611 31.57 -4.04 -14.15
C GLY A 611 32.29 -2.76 -14.61
N GLY A 612 33.63 -2.76 -14.56
CA GLY A 612 34.41 -1.57 -14.95
C GLY A 612 35.91 -1.84 -15.11
N LYS A 613 36.33 -2.41 -16.25
CA LYS A 613 37.74 -2.56 -16.60
C LYS A 613 38.40 -1.18 -16.81
N ARG A 614 39.13 -0.67 -15.82
CA ARG A 614 40.16 0.36 -16.06
C ARG A 614 41.38 -0.29 -16.71
N MET A 615 41.60 0.03 -17.99
CA MET A 615 42.90 -0.18 -18.64
C MET A 615 43.95 0.65 -17.90
N ARG A 616 45.11 0.06 -17.58
CA ARG A 616 46.26 0.81 -17.05
C ARG A 616 47.03 1.41 -18.22
N GLY A 617 47.09 2.74 -18.28
CA GLY A 617 48.16 3.48 -18.94
C GLY A 617 49.24 3.82 -17.90
N SER A 618 50.49 3.93 -18.35
CA SER A 618 51.70 4.02 -17.53
C SER A 618 52.14 5.46 -17.21
N GLU A 619 52.67 5.62 -16.00
CA GLU A 619 53.76 6.51 -15.58
C GLU A 619 53.63 8.06 -15.60
N GLU A 620 54.47 8.66 -14.73
CA GLU A 620 54.71 10.10 -14.49
C GLU A 620 53.53 10.92 -13.92
N GLY A 621 53.71 11.94 -13.07
CA GLY A 621 54.91 12.44 -12.39
C GLY A 621 54.58 13.74 -11.62
N LEU A 622 55.00 13.82 -10.35
CA LEU A 622 55.10 14.99 -9.44
C LEU A 622 54.27 16.30 -9.66
N SER A 623 53.67 16.74 -8.55
CA SER A 623 53.68 18.14 -8.04
C SER A 623 52.59 19.17 -8.39
N ARG A 624 52.33 19.99 -7.34
CA ARG A 624 51.44 21.16 -7.19
C ARG A 624 51.55 22.23 -8.28
N VAL A 625 50.43 22.93 -8.57
CA VAL A 625 50.20 24.39 -8.35
C VAL A 625 48.84 24.82 -8.97
N THR A 626 48.23 25.88 -8.41
CA THR A 626 46.96 26.56 -8.79
C THR A 626 47.23 27.95 -9.39
N PRO A 627 46.22 28.76 -9.81
CA PRO A 627 45.06 28.55 -10.69
C PRO A 627 45.14 29.54 -11.90
N GLU A 628 43.99 30.06 -12.39
CA GLU A 628 43.81 31.07 -13.47
C GLU A 628 43.97 30.55 -14.92
N GLU A 629 43.40 31.15 -15.98
CA GLU A 629 42.12 31.85 -16.25
C GLU A 629 42.04 32.06 -17.80
N HIS A 630 40.86 32.33 -18.37
CA HIS A 630 40.56 32.77 -19.77
C HIS A 630 40.01 31.75 -20.81
N GLN A 631 38.98 32.21 -21.55
CA GLN A 631 38.32 31.62 -22.74
C GLN A 631 38.88 32.28 -24.05
N PRO A 632 38.31 32.16 -25.29
CA PRO A 632 37.21 31.31 -25.82
C PRO A 632 37.43 30.69 -27.25
N VAL A 633 36.36 30.08 -27.81
CA VAL A 633 36.05 29.79 -29.24
C VAL A 633 36.72 28.57 -29.94
N GLY A 634 35.95 27.70 -30.64
CA GLY A 634 36.56 26.81 -31.65
C GLY A 634 35.90 25.53 -32.24
N LEU A 635 34.57 25.36 -32.31
CA LEU A 635 33.82 24.47 -33.24
C LEU A 635 34.11 22.92 -33.45
N LEU A 636 33.02 22.18 -33.69
CA LEU A 636 32.85 20.92 -34.45
C LEU A 636 33.11 19.50 -33.82
N THR A 637 32.04 18.98 -33.22
CA THR A 637 31.39 17.67 -33.52
C THR A 637 32.22 16.42 -33.90
N ARG A 638 32.15 15.36 -33.06
CA ARG A 638 31.35 14.13 -33.32
C ARG A 638 31.40 13.15 -32.13
N LEU A 639 30.48 12.17 -32.15
CA LEU A 639 30.28 11.08 -31.17
C LEU A 639 29.74 11.52 -29.80
N GLY A 640 28.42 11.72 -29.74
CA GLY A 640 27.70 11.87 -28.47
C GLY A 640 27.48 10.53 -27.78
N VAL A 641 27.97 10.41 -26.55
CA VAL A 641 27.50 9.45 -25.54
C VAL A 641 27.22 10.26 -24.27
N THR A 642 26.03 10.84 -24.19
CA THR A 642 25.60 11.61 -23.02
C THR A 642 25.00 10.65 -22.00
N VAL A 643 25.70 10.43 -20.88
CA VAL A 643 25.17 9.66 -19.75
C VAL A 643 24.12 10.50 -19.03
N PHE A 644 22.84 10.29 -19.35
CA PHE A 644 21.73 10.97 -18.71
C PHE A 644 21.48 10.42 -17.31
N LYS A 645 21.66 11.27 -16.30
CA LYS A 645 21.25 11.00 -14.91
C LYS A 645 19.71 11.03 -14.82
N LYS A 646 19.12 10.07 -14.09
CA LYS A 646 17.66 9.93 -13.91
C LYS A 646 17.14 10.89 -12.81
N PRO A 647 15.98 11.56 -13.01
CA PRO A 647 15.23 12.17 -11.91
C PRO A 647 13.73 11.79 -11.92
N VAL A 648 13.25 11.07 -10.90
CA VAL A 648 11.84 10.66 -10.71
C VAL A 648 11.16 11.44 -9.56
N LEU A 649 10.78 12.72 -9.74
CA LEU A 649 10.26 13.60 -8.65
C LEU A 649 8.98 14.30 -9.05
N GLY A 650 7.94 14.38 -8.21
CA GLY A 650 6.89 15.43 -8.31
C GLY A 650 5.46 14.95 -8.64
N TRP A 651 4.46 15.48 -7.92
CA TRP A 651 3.09 14.91 -7.70
C TRP A 651 3.13 13.53 -7.02
N GLN A 652 4.06 13.35 -6.08
CA GLN A 652 3.77 12.57 -4.89
C GLN A 652 3.62 13.53 -3.72
N THR A 653 2.38 13.96 -3.47
CA THR A 653 1.96 14.00 -2.08
C THR A 653 2.17 12.60 -1.51
N GLU A 654 2.60 12.51 -0.25
CA GLU A 654 2.76 11.25 0.49
C GLU A 654 1.38 10.63 0.87
N HIS A 655 0.45 10.72 -0.08
CA HIS A 655 -0.98 10.42 -0.05
C HIS A 655 -1.41 9.60 -1.28
N SER A 656 -0.50 9.34 -2.25
CA SER A 656 -0.69 8.21 -3.17
C SER A 656 -0.39 6.92 -2.43
N ILE A 657 -1.43 6.41 -1.78
CA ILE A 657 -1.47 5.09 -1.15
C ILE A 657 -1.42 4.06 -2.27
N CYS A 658 -0.32 3.32 -2.31
CA CYS A 658 -0.11 2.01 -2.96
C CYS A 658 1.39 1.77 -3.06
N ASN A 659 1.95 1.04 -2.08
CA ASN A 659 3.33 0.53 -2.15
C ASN A 659 3.57 -0.60 -1.12
N VAL A 660 2.91 -1.77 -1.35
CA VAL A 660 3.37 -3.14 -1.00
C VAL A 660 3.44 -3.45 0.54
N TYR A 661 3.19 -4.62 1.16
CA TYR A 661 3.53 -6.04 0.90
C TYR A 661 2.70 -7.05 1.73
N TRP A 662 2.49 -8.26 1.18
CA TRP A 662 2.61 -9.53 1.92
C TRP A 662 3.08 -10.70 1.01
N GLU A 663 3.93 -11.57 1.60
CA GLU A 663 4.47 -12.91 1.26
C GLU A 663 4.88 -13.49 -0.13
N ALA A 664 6.01 -14.23 -0.04
CA ALA A 664 6.38 -15.56 -0.55
C ALA A 664 6.27 -15.98 -2.03
N VAL A 665 7.32 -16.68 -2.53
CA VAL A 665 7.26 -17.58 -3.72
C VAL A 665 8.21 -18.80 -3.57
N PRO A 666 7.73 -20.05 -3.82
CA PRO A 666 8.56 -21.27 -3.86
C PRO A 666 8.76 -21.90 -5.26
N THR A 667 9.89 -22.62 -5.46
CA THR A 667 10.19 -23.62 -6.55
C THR A 667 10.15 -23.11 -8.02
N GLY A 668 10.70 -23.72 -9.10
CA GLY A 668 11.40 -24.98 -9.41
C GLY A 668 10.90 -25.51 -10.78
N GLN A 669 11.64 -26.11 -11.72
CA GLN A 669 13.05 -26.57 -11.84
C GLN A 669 13.46 -26.61 -13.35
N ALA A 670 14.76 -26.69 -13.70
CA ALA A 670 15.23 -27.13 -15.04
C ALA A 670 16.63 -27.77 -15.01
N ASN A 671 16.88 -28.79 -15.85
CA ASN A 671 18.05 -29.69 -15.83
C ASN A 671 18.99 -29.47 -17.06
N PRO A 672 20.19 -30.11 -17.17
CA PRO A 672 21.39 -29.47 -17.72
C PRO A 672 22.04 -30.19 -18.92
N GLU A 673 23.04 -29.58 -19.58
CA GLU A 673 23.98 -30.31 -20.46
C GLU A 673 25.43 -29.73 -20.51
N ARG A 674 26.41 -30.65 -20.47
CA ARG A 674 27.84 -30.59 -20.92
C ARG A 674 28.82 -29.66 -20.15
N VAL A 675 29.88 -30.11 -19.46
CA VAL A 675 31.01 -31.07 -19.72
C VAL A 675 32.23 -30.42 -20.40
N CYS A 676 33.31 -30.16 -19.64
CA CYS A 676 34.74 -30.53 -19.89
C CYS A 676 35.72 -29.90 -18.83
N PRO A 677 36.99 -30.36 -18.70
CA PRO A 677 37.64 -30.45 -17.37
C PRO A 677 39.00 -29.70 -17.21
N ASP A 678 39.70 -30.03 -16.11
CA ASP A 678 41.10 -29.70 -15.71
C ASP A 678 41.39 -28.24 -15.28
N PHE A 679 42.01 -27.99 -14.12
CA PHE A 679 43.37 -28.43 -13.81
C PHE A 679 43.69 -28.68 -12.31
N SER A 680 44.77 -29.44 -12.10
CA SER A 680 45.25 -30.03 -10.84
C SER A 680 46.05 -29.12 -9.88
N ARG A 681 46.33 -29.67 -8.69
CA ARG A 681 47.28 -29.28 -7.60
C ARG A 681 46.63 -28.45 -6.48
N GLY A 682 46.61 -28.86 -5.20
CA GLY A 682 47.12 -30.07 -4.55
C GLY A 682 48.08 -29.72 -3.40
N LEU A 683 47.64 -29.91 -2.15
CA LEU A 683 48.49 -29.83 -0.95
C LEU A 683 47.91 -30.70 0.20
N ILE A 684 48.59 -31.83 0.37
CA ILE A 684 48.75 -32.76 1.50
C ILE A 684 47.98 -32.46 2.81
N CYS A 685 47.27 -33.48 3.31
CA CYS A 685 46.67 -33.59 4.64
C CYS A 685 47.49 -34.53 5.54
N PRO A 686 47.63 -34.24 6.86
CA PRO A 686 47.92 -35.23 7.89
C PRO A 686 46.62 -35.79 8.51
N ARG A 687 46.57 -37.11 8.77
CA ARG A 687 45.38 -37.84 9.30
C ARG A 687 45.50 -38.15 10.80
N SER A 688 44.36 -38.09 11.52
CA SER A 688 43.85 -39.01 12.59
C SER A 688 43.03 -38.24 13.66
N LEU A 689 41.68 -38.21 13.62
CA LEU A 689 40.70 -39.19 14.15
C LEU A 689 40.66 -39.31 15.71
N PRO A 690 39.49 -39.52 16.36
CA PRO A 690 38.13 -38.98 16.06
C PRO A 690 37.30 -38.56 17.31
N SER A 691 36.55 -37.45 17.26
CA SER A 691 35.42 -37.17 18.16
C SER A 691 34.50 -36.06 17.61
N ALA A 692 33.89 -36.29 16.45
CA ALA A 692 33.15 -35.26 15.72
C ALA A 692 31.64 -35.53 15.69
N GLU A 693 30.89 -34.91 16.61
CA GLU A 693 29.48 -34.57 16.38
C GLU A 693 28.90 -33.45 17.28
N MET A 694 29.74 -32.73 18.06
CA MET A 694 29.24 -31.74 19.02
C MET A 694 29.98 -30.39 19.04
N ASP A 695 30.68 -30.02 17.96
CA ASP A 695 31.43 -28.73 17.94
C ASP A 695 31.62 -28.09 16.54
N CYS A 696 30.68 -28.29 15.61
CA CYS A 696 30.74 -27.66 14.27
C CYS A 696 30.27 -26.20 14.21
N LEU A 697 29.93 -25.58 15.36
CA LEU A 697 29.51 -24.18 15.45
C LEU A 697 30.53 -23.24 16.12
N SER A 698 31.57 -23.76 16.79
CA SER A 698 32.54 -22.95 17.55
C SER A 698 33.78 -22.51 16.77
N VAL A 699 34.03 -23.07 15.57
CA VAL A 699 35.27 -22.85 14.79
C VAL A 699 35.11 -21.78 13.68
N ILE A 700 33.99 -21.06 13.62
CA ILE A 700 33.79 -19.92 12.70
C ILE A 700 33.61 -18.61 13.51
N CYS A 701 34.62 -18.29 14.31
CA CYS A 701 34.68 -17.06 15.11
C CYS A 701 35.87 -16.17 14.70
N SER A 702 35.74 -15.49 13.55
CA SER A 702 36.34 -14.17 13.32
C SER A 702 35.55 -13.42 12.24
N TRP A 703 35.47 -12.09 12.38
CA TRP A 703 34.65 -11.15 11.58
C TRP A 703 33.15 -11.14 11.95
N PHE A 704 32.75 -10.13 12.72
CA PHE A 704 31.42 -9.99 13.34
C PHE A 704 30.43 -9.19 12.46
N GLY A 705 29.16 -9.60 12.46
CA GLY A 705 28.03 -8.85 11.90
C GLY A 705 26.70 -9.26 12.56
N GLN A 706 25.79 -8.33 12.78
CA GLN A 706 24.45 -8.58 13.36
C GLN A 706 23.39 -8.71 12.24
N VAL A 707 22.12 -9.06 12.50
CA VAL A 707 21.08 -9.04 11.42
C VAL A 707 20.59 -7.62 11.13
N ALA A 708 20.46 -7.25 9.86
CA ALA A 708 19.99 -5.92 9.44
C ALA A 708 18.60 -6.00 8.78
N TRP A 709 17.59 -6.37 9.56
CA TRP A 709 16.20 -6.54 9.08
C TRP A 709 15.67 -5.28 8.39
N GLN A 710 16.04 -4.09 8.89
CA GLN A 710 15.60 -2.81 8.35
C GLN A 710 15.93 -2.61 6.86
N LEU A 711 16.98 -3.28 6.34
CA LEU A 711 17.39 -3.22 4.93
C LEU A 711 16.41 -3.93 3.99
N ARG A 712 15.51 -4.77 4.52
CA ARG A 712 14.44 -5.43 3.77
C ARG A 712 13.08 -4.74 3.95
N PHE A 713 13.00 -3.71 4.80
CA PHE A 713 11.76 -3.01 5.13
C PHE A 713 11.51 -1.80 4.23
N SER A 714 11.18 -2.05 2.97
CA SER A 714 10.93 -1.03 1.94
C SER A 714 9.72 -0.12 2.21
N HIS A 715 8.86 -0.46 3.17
CA HIS A 715 7.85 0.46 3.73
C HIS A 715 8.49 1.74 4.29
N LEU A 716 9.72 1.67 4.82
CA LEU A 716 10.46 2.88 5.23
C LEU A 716 10.58 3.90 4.10
N ILE A 717 10.54 3.45 2.84
CA ILE A 717 10.64 4.33 1.67
C ILE A 717 9.27 4.91 1.31
N GLY A 718 8.31 4.06 0.93
CA GLY A 718 7.00 4.50 0.40
C GLY A 718 5.99 4.95 1.47
N TYR A 719 6.07 4.38 2.68
CA TYR A 719 5.21 4.66 3.83
C TYR A 719 6.02 5.26 4.99
N GLY A 720 7.12 5.96 4.72
CA GLY A 720 8.01 6.50 5.77
C GLY A 720 7.25 7.36 6.78
N ALA A 721 7.40 7.03 8.06
CA ALA A 721 6.65 7.51 9.22
C ALA A 721 5.14 7.18 9.24
N LYS A 722 4.60 6.37 8.33
CA LYS A 722 3.16 6.10 8.20
C LYS A 722 2.79 4.64 8.39
N TYR A 723 3.71 3.74 8.77
CA TYR A 723 3.39 2.31 8.90
C TYR A 723 2.32 2.02 9.99
N TYR A 724 2.19 2.89 11.00
CA TYR A 724 1.12 2.83 12.00
C TYR A 724 -0.31 2.86 11.40
N SER A 725 -0.46 3.38 10.17
CA SER A 725 -1.74 3.55 9.49
C SER A 725 -2.54 2.25 9.40
N TYR A 726 -1.90 1.09 9.17
CA TYR A 726 -2.56 -0.21 9.11
C TYR A 726 -3.22 -0.63 10.44
N LEU A 727 -2.62 -0.27 11.59
CA LEU A 727 -3.20 -0.54 12.90
C LEU A 727 -4.33 0.45 13.22
N LEU A 728 -4.11 1.74 12.96
CA LEU A 728 -5.12 2.77 13.23
C LEU A 728 -6.37 2.61 12.36
N SER A 729 -6.20 2.32 11.07
CA SER A 729 -7.30 2.08 10.14
C SER A 729 -8.08 0.81 10.48
N ARG A 730 -7.39 -0.28 10.88
CA ARG A 730 -8.05 -1.50 11.38
C ARG A 730 -8.87 -1.23 12.65
N ALA A 731 -8.36 -0.44 13.59
CA ALA A 731 -9.12 -0.01 14.76
C ALA A 731 -10.42 0.72 14.36
N VAL A 732 -10.33 1.70 13.45
CA VAL A 732 -11.51 2.45 12.96
C VAL A 732 -12.47 1.53 12.19
N ALA A 733 -11.98 0.69 11.28
CA ALA A 733 -12.79 -0.27 10.52
C ALA A 733 -13.54 -1.24 11.44
N SER A 734 -12.86 -1.75 12.48
CA SER A 734 -13.44 -2.60 13.51
C SER A 734 -14.57 -1.91 14.31
N MET A 735 -14.36 -0.65 14.70
CA MET A 735 -15.41 0.16 15.34
C MET A 735 -16.61 0.38 14.41
N VAL A 736 -16.37 0.69 13.13
CA VAL A 736 -17.42 0.86 12.12
C VAL A 736 -18.19 -0.44 11.93
N TRP A 737 -17.50 -1.57 11.76
CA TRP A 737 -18.10 -2.89 11.65
C TRP A 737 -19.01 -3.20 12.84
N ARG A 738 -18.52 -3.10 14.07
CA ARG A 738 -19.31 -3.40 15.29
C ARG A 738 -20.51 -2.48 15.48
N GLN A 739 -20.38 -1.17 15.23
CA GLN A 739 -21.46 -0.21 15.44
C GLN A 739 -22.49 -0.18 14.31
N CYS A 740 -22.11 -0.59 13.09
CA CYS A 740 -22.92 -0.39 11.89
C CYS A 740 -23.39 -1.70 11.23
N PHE A 741 -22.50 -2.68 11.07
CA PHE A 741 -22.72 -3.82 10.16
C PHE A 741 -22.82 -5.18 10.85
N LEU A 742 -22.25 -5.34 12.05
CA LEU A 742 -22.28 -6.61 12.80
C LEU A 742 -23.71 -7.15 13.00
N LYS A 743 -24.69 -6.27 13.27
CA LYS A 743 -26.10 -6.68 13.40
C LYS A 743 -26.69 -7.16 12.07
N ASN A 744 -26.45 -6.43 10.98
CA ASN A 744 -26.91 -6.78 9.64
C ASN A 744 -25.93 -6.23 8.58
N PRO A 745 -25.12 -7.09 7.92
CA PRO A 745 -24.17 -6.65 6.89
C PRO A 745 -24.87 -6.24 5.58
N PHE A 746 -26.17 -6.49 5.41
CA PHE A 746 -26.93 -6.10 4.22
C PHE A 746 -27.87 -4.92 4.48
N ASP A 747 -27.61 -4.15 5.54
CA ASP A 747 -28.44 -3.01 5.88
C ASP A 747 -28.24 -1.84 4.91
N ARG A 748 -29.17 -1.69 3.96
CA ARG A 748 -29.08 -0.68 2.89
C ARG A 748 -29.08 0.76 3.41
N GLU A 749 -29.82 1.08 4.47
CA GLU A 749 -29.79 2.43 5.05
C GLU A 749 -28.38 2.77 5.59
N THR A 750 -27.78 1.83 6.31
CA THR A 750 -26.41 1.96 6.82
C THR A 750 -25.36 1.95 5.69
N GLY A 751 -25.59 1.17 4.62
CA GLY A 751 -24.77 1.19 3.40
C GLY A 751 -24.77 2.55 2.69
N GLU A 752 -25.96 3.15 2.46
CA GLU A 752 -26.04 4.51 1.89
C GLU A 752 -25.48 5.57 2.84
N ARG A 753 -25.55 5.38 4.17
CA ARG A 753 -24.84 6.23 5.14
C ARG A 753 -23.33 6.12 4.97
N TYR A 754 -22.79 4.90 4.87
CA TYR A 754 -21.37 4.65 4.63
C TYR A 754 -20.88 5.30 3.32
N ARG A 755 -21.64 5.14 2.23
CA ARG A 755 -21.38 5.85 0.98
C ARG A 755 -21.36 7.36 1.18
N ARG A 756 -22.42 7.94 1.74
CA ARG A 756 -22.60 9.40 1.83
C ARG A 756 -21.60 10.08 2.77
N GLU A 757 -21.35 9.49 3.94
CA GLU A 757 -20.61 10.15 5.02
C GLU A 757 -19.10 9.85 4.97
N MET A 758 -18.70 8.75 4.30
CA MET A 758 -17.32 8.26 4.24
C MET A 758 -16.77 8.18 2.80
N LEU A 759 -17.38 7.41 1.88
CA LEU A 759 -16.80 7.18 0.55
C LEU A 759 -16.95 8.37 -0.43
N ALA A 760 -18.09 9.07 -0.40
CA ALA A 760 -18.44 10.06 -1.42
C ALA A 760 -17.52 11.30 -1.43
N HIS A 761 -16.75 11.52 -0.37
CA HIS A 761 -15.96 12.72 -0.16
C HIS A 761 -14.49 12.59 -0.61
N GLY A 762 -13.94 11.38 -0.74
CA GLY A 762 -12.50 11.18 -0.94
C GLY A 762 -11.66 12.00 0.06
N GLY A 763 -10.72 12.81 -0.43
CA GLY A 763 -9.95 13.77 0.39
C GLY A 763 -10.61 15.13 0.64
N GLY A 764 -11.82 15.36 0.10
CA GLY A 764 -12.50 16.66 0.09
C GLY A 764 -13.12 17.06 1.44
N LYS A 765 -13.15 16.12 2.39
CA LYS A 765 -13.57 16.31 3.79
C LYS A 765 -12.43 15.86 4.71
N GLU A 766 -12.30 16.48 5.88
CA GLU A 766 -11.28 16.08 6.84
C GLU A 766 -11.59 14.66 7.36
N PRO A 767 -10.61 13.72 7.40
CA PRO A 767 -10.90 12.31 7.67
C PRO A 767 -11.59 12.01 9.01
N MET A 768 -11.22 12.72 10.07
CA MET A 768 -11.90 12.56 11.36
C MET A 768 -13.35 13.06 11.29
N LEU A 769 -13.69 14.05 10.46
CA LEU A 769 -15.10 14.43 10.23
C LEU A 769 -15.92 13.41 9.42
N MET A 770 -15.28 12.44 8.76
CA MET A 770 -15.97 11.30 8.12
C MET A 770 -16.22 10.16 9.11
N VAL A 771 -15.31 9.99 10.07
CA VAL A 771 -15.42 9.00 11.15
C VAL A 771 -16.40 9.44 12.26
N LYS A 772 -16.49 10.73 12.58
CA LYS A 772 -17.17 11.27 13.79
C LYS A 772 -18.58 11.84 13.55
N VAL A 773 -19.47 11.74 14.54
CA VAL A 773 -20.72 12.54 14.57
C VAL A 773 -20.41 14.04 14.56
N SER A 774 -21.00 14.81 13.65
CA SER A 774 -20.95 16.28 13.73
C SER A 774 -21.94 16.77 14.81
N GLY A 775 -21.41 17.32 15.90
CA GLY A 775 -22.24 17.79 17.02
C GLY A 775 -21.49 18.44 18.19
N GLN A 776 -20.20 18.14 18.38
CA GLN A 776 -19.34 18.93 19.25
C GLN A 776 -18.62 20.01 18.43
N PRO A 777 -18.55 21.26 18.90
CA PRO A 777 -17.66 22.23 18.29
C PRO A 777 -16.22 21.73 18.44
N ALA A 778 -15.47 21.73 17.34
CA ALA A 778 -14.03 21.61 17.47
C ALA A 778 -13.54 22.83 18.25
N GLU A 779 -12.87 22.62 19.39
CA GLU A 779 -12.00 23.65 19.94
C GLU A 779 -10.93 23.93 18.88
N GLN A 780 -11.13 25.02 18.14
CA GLN A 780 -10.13 25.51 17.20
C GLN A 780 -8.93 25.98 18.00
N THR A 781 -7.98 25.07 18.23
CA THR A 781 -6.66 25.41 18.76
C THR A 781 -5.84 26.10 17.65
N PHE A 782 -6.31 27.27 17.22
CA PHE A 782 -5.48 28.27 16.55
C PHE A 782 -4.47 28.83 17.56
N LYS A 783 -3.52 27.99 17.99
CA LYS A 783 -2.24 28.49 18.47
C LYS A 783 -1.53 29.06 17.25
N GLN A 784 -1.50 30.39 17.20
CA GLN A 784 -0.76 31.16 16.20
C GLN A 784 0.64 30.56 16.03
N ALA A 785 1.08 30.40 14.78
CA ALA A 785 2.51 30.23 14.53
C ALA A 785 3.25 31.41 15.16
N PRO A 786 4.38 31.21 15.86
CA PRO A 786 5.09 32.31 16.48
C PRO A 786 5.54 33.29 15.40
N SER A 787 5.02 34.52 15.49
CA SER A 787 5.45 35.60 14.63
C SER A 787 6.93 35.90 14.86
N SER A 788 7.59 36.35 13.78
CA SER A 788 9.02 36.65 13.76
C SER A 788 9.44 37.63 14.86
N THR A 789 10.46 37.24 15.62
CA THR A 789 11.51 38.11 16.16
C THR A 789 11.08 39.46 16.74
N GLN A 790 10.83 39.51 18.05
CA GLN A 790 11.14 40.70 18.84
C GLN A 790 12.23 40.39 19.86
N ILE A 791 13.39 40.99 19.64
CA ILE A 791 14.45 41.12 20.63
C ILE A 791 13.98 42.13 21.68
N ARG A 792 13.85 41.74 22.95
CA ARG A 792 13.93 42.67 24.07
C ARG A 792 14.42 41.99 25.34
N LEU A 793 15.14 42.76 26.15
CA LEU A 793 15.97 42.27 27.24
C LEU A 793 15.16 41.83 28.47
N THR A 794 15.73 40.87 29.19
CA THR A 794 15.35 40.48 30.55
C THR A 794 15.43 41.66 31.51
N LEU A 795 14.40 41.84 32.34
CA LEU A 795 14.48 42.54 33.63
C LEU A 795 13.46 41.92 34.59
N GLU A 796 13.85 41.84 35.86
CA GLU A 796 13.15 41.11 36.93
C GLU A 796 11.95 41.90 37.49
N LEU A 797 10.94 41.20 38.05
CA LEU A 797 10.58 41.25 39.48
C LEU A 797 9.17 40.69 39.81
N SER A 798 9.12 39.85 40.85
CA SER A 798 8.05 39.65 41.85
C SER A 798 6.55 39.50 41.47
N GLY A 799 5.91 38.46 42.03
CA GLY A 799 4.85 38.73 43.04
C GLY A 799 3.51 38.00 42.96
N GLN A 800 3.34 37.02 43.88
CA GLN A 800 2.11 36.67 44.63
C GLN A 800 0.98 35.80 44.03
N GLU A 801 0.26 35.19 44.97
CA GLU A 801 -0.55 33.97 44.92
C GLU A 801 -2.06 34.23 45.18
N LEU A 802 -2.81 33.12 45.36
CA LEU A 802 -4.15 32.91 45.97
C LEU A 802 -5.22 32.47 44.95
N GLU A 803 -5.68 31.21 44.97
CA GLU A 803 -6.68 30.61 45.89
C GLU A 803 -8.13 31.14 45.63
N LEU A 804 -9.23 30.36 45.73
CA LEU A 804 -9.44 28.95 46.12
C LEU A 804 -10.76 28.45 45.48
N ALA A 805 -11.04 27.14 45.55
CA ALA A 805 -12.22 26.51 44.95
C ALA A 805 -13.41 26.34 45.92
N SER A 806 -14.65 26.29 45.41
CA SER A 806 -15.81 25.50 45.89
C SER A 806 -17.13 26.00 45.26
N ALA A 807 -18.28 25.32 45.31
CA ALA A 807 -18.60 23.89 45.16
C ALA A 807 -20.15 23.75 45.07
N PHE A 808 -20.63 22.57 44.65
CA PHE A 808 -22.02 22.11 44.62
C PHE A 808 -23.03 22.79 43.67
N HIS A 809 -24.19 22.21 43.31
CA HIS A 809 -24.65 20.87 42.89
C HIS A 809 -26.20 20.89 43.02
N ARG A 810 -26.94 20.35 42.02
CA ARG A 810 -28.35 19.90 42.11
C ARG A 810 -29.42 21.00 42.36
N THR A 811 -30.69 20.87 41.94
CA THR A 811 -31.36 19.86 41.09
C THR A 811 -32.53 20.52 40.33
N SER A 812 -32.96 19.86 39.26
CA SER A 812 -34.18 20.11 38.49
C SER A 812 -35.48 20.06 39.31
N ASP A 813 -36.53 20.75 38.86
CA ASP A 813 -37.89 20.20 38.95
C ASP A 813 -38.85 20.67 37.82
N PHE A 814 -40.02 20.03 37.74
CA PHE A 814 -40.75 19.70 36.51
C PHE A 814 -42.07 20.47 36.25
N LYS A 815 -42.60 20.31 35.01
CA LYS A 815 -43.99 20.57 34.50
C LYS A 815 -44.38 22.05 34.29
N ALA A 816 -44.76 22.55 33.11
CA ALA A 816 -45.54 22.08 31.93
C ALA A 816 -47.07 22.25 32.05
N GLN A 817 -47.67 23.08 31.18
CA GLN A 817 -49.00 22.91 30.56
C GLN A 817 -49.19 23.90 29.36
N PRO A 818 -50.20 23.73 28.47
CA PRO A 818 -49.98 23.85 27.02
C PRO A 818 -50.88 24.88 26.29
N CYS A 819 -50.65 25.08 24.99
CA CYS A 819 -51.76 25.32 24.05
C CYS A 819 -51.40 24.95 22.59
N ASN A 820 -52.36 24.36 21.88
CA ASN A 820 -52.25 23.99 20.46
C ASN A 820 -52.46 25.19 19.54
N SER A 821 -51.70 25.28 18.45
CA SER A 821 -52.30 25.55 17.14
C SER A 821 -51.41 25.03 16.00
N SER A 822 -52.06 24.43 15.01
CA SER A 822 -51.42 23.75 13.89
C SER A 822 -51.05 24.70 12.75
N ARG A 823 -49.77 24.71 12.34
CA ARG A 823 -49.39 25.05 10.96
C ARG A 823 -48.34 24.06 10.46
N GLN A 824 -48.73 23.24 9.48
CA GLN A 824 -47.78 22.52 8.64
C GLN A 824 -46.99 23.52 7.81
N GLY A 825 -45.69 23.64 8.10
CA GLY A 825 -44.70 24.23 7.21
C GLY A 825 -43.69 23.16 6.86
N HIS A 826 -43.38 22.97 5.58
CA HIS A 826 -42.36 22.02 5.14
C HIS A 826 -40.97 22.48 5.58
N GLY A 827 -40.56 22.06 6.78
CA GLY A 827 -39.17 22.14 7.19
C GLY A 827 -38.34 21.17 6.35
N ARG A 828 -37.41 21.69 5.53
CA ARG A 828 -36.29 20.88 5.05
C ARG A 828 -35.62 20.25 6.27
N LEU A 829 -35.66 18.93 6.37
CA LEU A 829 -34.89 18.21 7.38
C LEU A 829 -33.41 18.41 7.04
N VAL A 830 -32.76 19.37 7.68
CA VAL A 830 -31.31 19.49 7.65
C VAL A 830 -30.79 18.32 8.46
N MET A 831 -30.57 17.17 7.79
CA MET A 831 -29.81 16.08 8.38
C MET A 831 -28.44 16.64 8.77
N ARG A 832 -28.20 16.79 10.08
CA ARG A 832 -26.85 17.02 10.60
C ARG A 832 -26.02 15.80 10.20
N SER A 833 -24.91 16.00 9.48
CA SER A 833 -24.04 14.91 9.03
C SER A 833 -23.48 14.13 10.22
N GLN A 834 -24.02 12.95 10.47
CA GLN A 834 -23.46 12.05 11.46
C GLN A 834 -22.44 11.18 10.73
N GLY A 835 -21.14 11.38 10.99
CA GLY A 835 -20.12 10.42 10.54
C GLY A 835 -20.35 9.03 11.14
N MET A 836 -19.59 8.05 10.68
CA MET A 836 -19.98 6.64 10.85
C MET A 836 -20.05 6.13 12.30
N LEU A 837 -19.22 6.65 13.20
CA LEU A 837 -19.20 6.29 14.61
C LEU A 837 -20.05 7.22 15.47
N GLN A 838 -20.68 6.69 16.52
CA GLN A 838 -21.57 7.41 17.43
C GLN A 838 -20.87 8.46 18.33
N LYS A 839 -19.55 8.38 18.48
CA LYS A 839 -18.71 9.35 19.19
C LYS A 839 -17.36 9.52 18.50
N THR A 840 -16.64 10.58 18.89
CA THR A 840 -15.20 10.67 18.65
C THR A 840 -14.49 9.51 19.35
N PRO A 841 -13.71 8.66 18.63
CA PRO A 841 -12.85 7.69 19.28
C PRO A 841 -11.68 8.41 19.98
N SER A 842 -11.40 8.02 21.22
CA SER A 842 -10.12 8.30 21.89
C SER A 842 -9.03 7.32 21.43
N VAL A 843 -7.78 7.55 21.83
CA VAL A 843 -6.69 6.56 21.65
C VAL A 843 -7.06 5.24 22.33
N GLU A 844 -7.62 5.29 23.53
CA GLU A 844 -8.09 4.11 24.25
C GLU A 844 -9.21 3.36 23.51
N ASP A 845 -10.21 4.05 22.94
CA ASP A 845 -11.27 3.42 22.14
C ASP A 845 -10.70 2.65 20.94
N LEU A 846 -9.63 3.16 20.34
CA LEU A 846 -8.95 2.54 19.18
C LEU A 846 -8.12 1.33 19.60
N VAL A 847 -7.45 1.39 20.75
CA VAL A 847 -6.71 0.23 21.29
C VAL A 847 -7.67 -0.87 21.72
N ASP A 848 -8.72 -0.53 22.48
CA ASP A 848 -9.75 -1.49 22.90
C ASP A 848 -10.42 -2.13 21.69
N ALA A 849 -10.58 -1.38 20.58
CA ALA A 849 -11.13 -1.91 19.35
C ALA A 849 -10.28 -3.04 18.72
N LEU A 850 -8.96 -2.94 18.79
CA LEU A 850 -8.03 -3.97 18.29
C LEU A 850 -7.93 -5.15 19.27
N VAL A 851 -7.81 -4.87 20.58
CA VAL A 851 -7.77 -5.91 21.62
C VAL A 851 -9.04 -6.77 21.59
N ALA A 852 -10.20 -6.15 21.36
CA ALA A 852 -11.48 -6.85 21.27
C ALA A 852 -11.59 -7.80 20.08
N ASP A 853 -10.97 -7.50 18.93
CA ASP A 853 -11.00 -8.39 17.75
C ASP A 853 -10.23 -9.68 17.96
N LEU A 854 -9.22 -9.64 18.82
CA LEU A 854 -8.46 -10.84 19.19
C LEU A 854 -9.25 -11.74 20.14
N ASN A 855 -10.29 -11.26 20.83
CA ASN A 855 -10.97 -12.07 21.86
C ASN A 855 -11.69 -13.28 21.24
N PRO A 856 -11.48 -14.50 21.77
CA PRO A 856 -12.16 -15.70 21.27
C PRO A 856 -13.67 -15.54 21.45
N ASP A 857 -14.43 -15.97 20.46
CA ASP A 857 -15.89 -15.96 20.56
C ASP A 857 -16.35 -17.18 21.37
N PHE A 858 -16.83 -16.95 22.59
CA PHE A 858 -17.27 -18.01 23.50
C PHE A 858 -18.40 -18.89 22.93
N GLU A 859 -19.26 -18.37 22.03
CA GLU A 859 -20.26 -19.21 21.36
C GLU A 859 -19.63 -20.15 20.33
N SER A 860 -18.56 -19.72 19.66
CA SER A 860 -17.82 -20.56 18.71
C SER A 860 -17.03 -21.67 19.41
N PHE A 861 -16.41 -21.36 20.56
CA PHE A 861 -15.63 -22.30 21.36
C PHE A 861 -16.47 -23.49 21.86
N LEU A 862 -17.76 -23.26 22.15
CA LEU A 862 -18.69 -24.34 22.52
C LEU A 862 -19.10 -25.21 21.32
N MET A 863 -19.20 -24.65 20.11
CA MET A 863 -19.59 -25.41 18.91
C MET A 863 -18.47 -26.26 18.29
N ASP A 864 -17.20 -26.05 18.67
CA ASP A 864 -16.10 -26.99 18.38
C ASP A 864 -15.98 -28.10 19.45
N SER A 865 -16.87 -28.12 20.46
CA SER A 865 -16.91 -29.15 21.53
C SER A 865 -18.07 -30.16 21.43
N GLU A 866 -18.91 -30.03 20.38
CA GLU A 866 -19.95 -30.99 19.96
C GLU A 866 -19.60 -31.67 18.63
#